data_AF-A0A0F7JZS3-F1
#
_entry.id   AF-A0A0F7JZS3-F1
#
_cell.length_a   1.000
_cell.length_b   1.000
_cell.length_c   1.000
_cell.angle_alpha   90.00
_cell.angle_beta   90.00
_cell.angle_gamma   90.00
#
_symmetry.space_group_name_H-M   'P 1'
#
loop_
_entity.id
_entity.type
_entity.pdbx_description
1 polymer ?
#
loop_
_entity_poly.entity_id
_entity_poly.type
_entity_poly.pdbx_seq_one_letter_code
_entity_poly.pdbx_strand_id
1 'polypeptide(L)'
;MPAPRPLAEIRHLLDELLEVEFSFRDTAAPAAAIAELPGPRQAQLISWIQRVASTHVELGYQVACQGVEAQALMEPDTFEAWIFHSMDRYDAEGLRPALLAIEQYRQFAEQQQARRRGALLLDHEGVLSRFLQGLSGRPLKLASADRIYTDSETLYLPPLFSLLPSPAQNFQHYKATCALLWAQIQFGSFRPLLEIPSPEPDLLQLYHALEMLRLEARLKRTLPGLYRELEQTRLILQEPDLPAPWQALSVKLSAPDMRARDTLELARQQLGRLTPYPPRHLPVTLDLEAVRICMAARIEKERARFKVALNSVLEELQRNSPAEQPQQRRFSKRQQPDTDAPEGFTTEILLDDMPAPLPDQVQALQRSILLDLGEIPDEYLQPAGPGEYDATLLQDQNRDADDVWRGSYHEEGAHLYDEWDFQRRHYRKQWCAVREREVTPRHDDFVARTLEKYHGLIKHLRKTFEAMRHENRLLKRQPQGDDVDIDALVEALSDAHLGFEMTDRLLTRMQRDERDIAVIFMVDMSGSTKGWINDAERESLLLLCEALESLGDRYAIYGFSGMTRKRCELFHIKYFEEPYGELVRARISGIEPQDYTRMGFAIRHLSKILQATDAKTRILITLSDGKPDDYDSYRGQYGIEDTRRALIEARRSGIHPYCITIDEEARDYLPHLYGPAAYSVVDDVRTLPLKVSDIYRRLTT
;
A
#
# COMPACT_ATOMS: atom_id res chain seq x y z
N MET A 1 36.70 22.92 -0.71
CA MET A 1 35.38 23.45 -1.09
C MET A 1 35.52 24.15 -2.43
N PRO A 2 34.57 24.02 -3.37
CA PRO A 2 34.67 24.70 -4.65
C PRO A 2 34.74 26.21 -4.44
N ALA A 3 35.68 26.88 -5.11
CA ALA A 3 35.78 28.34 -5.12
C ALA A 3 34.55 28.95 -5.82
N PRO A 4 34.05 30.12 -5.38
CA PRO A 4 32.97 30.81 -6.08
C PRO A 4 33.41 31.17 -7.50
N ARG A 5 32.54 30.89 -8.48
CA ARG A 5 32.77 31.21 -9.89
C ARG A 5 32.42 32.67 -10.17
N PRO A 6 33.16 33.37 -11.04
CA PRO A 6 32.82 34.73 -11.46
C PRO A 6 31.57 34.73 -12.36
N LEU A 7 30.83 35.84 -12.35
CA LEU A 7 29.61 36.05 -13.14
C LEU A 7 29.76 35.66 -14.63
N ALA A 8 30.87 36.05 -15.25
CA ALA A 8 31.14 35.77 -16.66
C ALA A 8 31.23 34.27 -16.96
N GLU A 9 31.82 33.48 -16.06
CA GLU A 9 31.91 32.02 -16.19
C GLU A 9 30.55 31.35 -15.99
N ILE A 10 29.78 31.81 -15.00
CA ILE A 10 28.42 31.31 -14.73
C ILE A 10 27.50 31.57 -15.93
N ARG A 11 27.55 32.78 -16.50
CA ARG A 11 26.75 33.14 -17.67
C ARG A 11 27.08 32.27 -18.88
N HIS A 12 28.37 32.10 -19.19
CA HIS A 12 28.79 31.22 -20.29
C HIS A 12 28.31 29.78 -20.10
N LEU A 13 28.40 29.25 -18.88
CA LEU A 13 27.91 27.90 -18.57
C LEU A 13 26.39 27.79 -18.77
N LEU A 14 25.61 28.79 -18.33
CA LEU A 14 24.17 28.80 -18.56
C LEU A 14 23.82 28.94 -20.04
N ASP A 15 24.56 29.75 -20.80
CA ASP A 15 24.34 29.94 -22.24
C ASP A 15 24.50 28.63 -23.01
N GLU A 16 25.53 27.84 -22.67
CA GLU A 16 25.79 26.52 -23.24
C GLU A 16 24.74 25.50 -22.80
N LEU A 17 24.47 25.40 -21.49
CA LEU A 17 23.52 24.42 -20.93
C LEU A 17 22.08 24.65 -21.39
N LEU A 18 21.71 25.91 -21.66
CA LEU A 18 20.34 26.31 -22.02
C LEU A 18 20.17 26.61 -23.51
N GLU A 19 21.16 26.25 -24.32
CA GLU A 19 21.15 26.37 -25.78
C GLU A 19 20.69 27.78 -26.23
N VAL A 20 21.28 28.82 -25.63
CA VAL A 20 20.88 30.22 -25.88
C VAL A 20 21.17 30.63 -27.32
N GLU A 21 22.17 30.05 -27.97
CA GLU A 21 22.42 30.28 -29.41
C GLU A 21 21.24 29.87 -30.30
N PHE A 22 20.40 28.95 -29.82
CA PHE A 22 19.23 28.42 -30.53
C PHE A 22 17.90 28.87 -29.88
N SER A 23 17.94 29.77 -28.88
CA SER A 23 16.76 30.22 -28.14
C SER A 23 16.81 31.68 -27.70
N PHE A 24 15.66 32.35 -27.57
CA PHE A 24 15.58 33.77 -27.17
C PHE A 24 15.68 33.98 -25.64
N ARG A 25 16.43 33.14 -24.92
CA ARG A 25 16.50 33.15 -23.45
C ARG A 25 17.54 34.14 -22.95
N ASP A 26 17.21 34.90 -21.92
CA ASP A 26 18.14 35.82 -21.27
C ASP A 26 18.69 35.23 -19.98
N THR A 27 19.95 34.81 -20.01
CA THR A 27 20.66 34.22 -18.87
C THR A 27 21.34 35.28 -17.98
N ALA A 28 21.33 36.56 -18.35
CA ALA A 28 22.06 37.59 -17.61
C ALA A 28 21.52 37.77 -16.19
N ALA A 29 20.19 37.84 -16.04
CA ALA A 29 19.52 37.96 -14.75
C ALA A 29 19.75 36.74 -13.83
N PRO A 30 19.47 35.48 -14.27
CA PRO A 30 19.75 34.32 -13.42
C PRO A 30 21.24 34.13 -13.13
N ALA A 31 22.15 34.42 -14.08
CA ALA A 31 23.59 34.35 -13.83
C ALA A 31 24.03 35.35 -12.74
N ALA A 32 23.50 36.57 -12.75
CA ALA A 32 23.76 37.58 -11.72
C ALA A 32 23.30 37.10 -10.33
N ALA A 33 22.07 36.58 -10.23
CA ALA A 33 21.53 36.07 -8.98
C ALA A 33 22.34 34.87 -8.43
N ILE A 34 22.77 33.95 -9.30
CA ILE A 34 23.58 32.79 -8.90
C ILE A 34 24.98 33.24 -8.44
N ALA A 35 25.57 34.26 -9.07
CA ALA A 35 26.90 34.75 -8.70
C ALA A 35 26.99 35.30 -7.26
N GLU A 36 25.87 35.73 -6.67
CA GLU A 36 25.80 36.20 -5.28
C GLU A 36 25.84 35.05 -4.25
N LEU A 37 25.61 33.80 -4.66
CA LEU A 37 25.62 32.65 -3.76
C LEU A 37 27.04 32.22 -3.35
N PRO A 38 27.23 31.59 -2.16
CA PRO A 38 28.47 30.94 -1.81
C PRO A 38 28.84 29.80 -2.78
N GLY A 39 30.14 29.60 -3.05
CA GLY A 39 30.65 28.63 -4.05
C GLY A 39 30.03 27.22 -4.01
N PRO A 40 29.83 26.59 -2.83
CA PRO A 40 29.15 25.30 -2.76
C PRO A 40 27.69 25.34 -3.26
N ARG A 41 26.94 26.40 -2.94
CA ARG A 41 25.55 26.57 -3.39
C ARG A 41 25.48 26.88 -4.88
N GLN A 42 26.41 27.68 -5.40
CA GLN A 42 26.55 27.92 -6.85
C GLN A 42 26.73 26.60 -7.62
N ALA A 43 27.70 25.78 -7.20
CA ALA A 43 28.01 24.51 -7.87
C ALA A 43 26.82 23.53 -7.83
N GLN A 44 26.10 23.48 -6.70
CA GLN A 44 24.93 22.63 -6.55
C GLN A 44 23.78 23.07 -7.47
N LEU A 45 23.45 24.37 -7.51
CA LEU A 45 22.38 24.90 -8.34
C LEU A 45 22.70 24.72 -9.84
N ILE A 46 23.93 25.02 -10.27
CA ILE A 46 24.36 24.78 -11.66
C ILE A 46 24.27 23.30 -12.02
N SER A 47 24.67 22.39 -11.11
CA SER A 47 24.51 20.95 -11.35
C SER A 47 23.05 20.54 -11.51
N TRP A 48 22.11 21.16 -10.79
CA TRP A 48 20.68 20.89 -10.95
C TRP A 48 20.15 21.43 -12.27
N ILE A 49 20.51 22.67 -12.63
CA ILE A 49 20.14 23.28 -13.91
C ILE A 49 20.61 22.39 -15.07
N GLN A 50 21.85 21.89 -15.04
CA GLN A 50 22.38 20.96 -16.05
C GLN A 50 21.54 19.68 -16.17
N ARG A 51 21.17 19.04 -15.05
CA ARG A 51 20.38 17.80 -15.04
C ARG A 51 18.94 18.01 -15.54
N VAL A 52 18.35 19.15 -15.21
CA VAL A 52 16.99 19.50 -15.66
C VAL A 52 17.01 19.87 -17.14
N ALA A 53 18.00 20.67 -17.57
CA ALA A 53 18.17 21.09 -18.95
C ALA A 53 18.42 19.92 -19.91
N SER A 54 19.13 18.87 -19.47
CA SER A 54 19.33 17.65 -20.27
C SER A 54 18.03 16.90 -20.56
N THR A 55 16.96 17.20 -19.83
CA THR A 55 15.62 16.68 -20.10
C THR A 55 14.81 17.61 -20.96
N HIS A 56 14.74 18.88 -20.54
CA HIS A 56 14.03 19.91 -21.26
C HIS A 56 14.61 21.27 -20.90
N VAL A 57 15.13 21.96 -21.92
CA VAL A 57 15.85 23.22 -21.77
C VAL A 57 15.02 24.30 -21.05
N GLU A 58 13.72 24.39 -21.34
CA GLU A 58 12.85 25.39 -20.68
C GLU A 58 12.70 25.17 -19.18
N LEU A 59 12.65 23.90 -18.72
CA LEU A 59 12.59 23.62 -17.29
C LEU A 59 13.91 24.03 -16.62
N GLY A 60 15.04 23.77 -17.28
CA GLY A 60 16.35 24.19 -16.82
C GLY A 60 16.45 25.70 -16.66
N TYR A 61 15.91 26.45 -17.63
CA TYR A 61 15.84 27.91 -17.59
C TYR A 61 14.98 28.41 -16.43
N GLN A 62 13.78 27.86 -16.22
CA GLN A 62 12.94 28.28 -15.09
C GLN A 62 13.56 27.96 -13.73
N VAL A 63 14.26 26.83 -13.59
CA VAL A 63 15.05 26.52 -12.39
C VAL A 63 16.19 27.52 -12.22
N ALA A 64 16.83 27.99 -13.29
CA ALA A 64 17.86 29.03 -13.21
C ALA A 64 17.28 30.38 -12.72
N CYS A 65 16.08 30.74 -13.19
CA CYS A 65 15.39 31.96 -12.79
C CYS A 65 14.92 31.95 -11.32
N GLN A 66 14.31 30.85 -10.88
CA GLN A 66 13.67 30.76 -9.55
C GLN A 66 14.56 30.10 -8.48
N GLY A 67 15.62 29.40 -8.89
CA GLY A 67 16.39 28.52 -8.03
C GLY A 67 17.09 29.21 -6.85
N VAL A 68 17.51 30.46 -7.02
CA VAL A 68 18.15 31.24 -5.94
C VAL A 68 17.15 31.55 -4.83
N GLU A 69 15.95 32.05 -5.17
CA GLU A 69 14.90 32.31 -4.19
C GLU A 69 14.37 31.02 -3.56
N ALA A 70 14.20 29.97 -4.36
CA ALA A 70 13.77 28.66 -3.88
C ALA A 70 14.78 28.04 -2.88
N GLN A 71 16.08 28.14 -3.13
CA GLN A 71 17.13 27.66 -2.21
C GLN A 71 17.24 28.50 -0.93
N ALA A 72 16.74 29.74 -0.93
CA ALA A 72 16.67 30.56 0.27
C ALA A 72 15.50 30.19 1.19
N LEU A 73 14.38 29.70 0.62
CA LEU A 73 13.19 29.29 1.36
C LEU A 73 13.19 27.83 1.81
N MET A 74 13.99 26.97 1.17
CA MET A 74 13.97 25.52 1.37
C MET A 74 15.30 24.98 1.92
N GLU A 75 15.21 24.01 2.82
CA GLU A 75 16.36 23.16 3.16
C GLU A 75 16.82 22.33 1.94
N PRO A 76 18.09 21.90 1.87
CA PRO A 76 18.63 21.19 0.70
C PRO A 76 17.78 20.00 0.23
N ASP A 77 17.29 19.17 1.15
CA ASP A 77 16.45 18.00 0.83
C ASP A 77 15.08 18.41 0.26
N THR A 78 14.51 19.52 0.75
CA THR A 78 13.23 20.04 0.26
C THR A 78 13.38 20.66 -1.12
N PHE A 79 14.49 21.37 -1.35
CA PHE A 79 14.83 21.90 -2.67
C PHE A 79 15.01 20.79 -3.70
N GLU A 80 15.74 19.73 -3.33
CA GLU A 80 15.89 18.54 -4.18
C GLU A 80 14.53 17.87 -4.46
N ALA A 81 13.69 17.70 -3.44
CA ALA A 81 12.33 17.16 -3.62
C ALA A 81 11.44 18.04 -4.53
N TRP A 82 11.62 19.36 -4.52
CA TRP A 82 10.91 20.30 -5.40
C TRP A 82 11.32 20.13 -6.86
N ILE A 83 12.63 20.01 -7.13
CA ILE A 83 13.14 19.72 -8.47
C ILE A 83 12.58 18.39 -8.96
N PHE A 84 12.64 17.33 -8.15
CA PHE A 84 12.08 16.04 -8.53
C PHE A 84 10.57 16.08 -8.74
N HIS A 85 9.81 16.78 -7.89
CA HIS A 85 8.37 16.94 -8.09
C HIS A 85 8.05 17.61 -9.44
N SER A 86 8.82 18.62 -9.81
CA SER A 86 8.67 19.32 -11.09
C SER A 86 8.98 18.41 -12.28
N MET A 87 10.03 17.59 -12.16
CA MET A 87 10.43 16.59 -13.17
C MET A 87 9.42 15.44 -13.30
N ASP A 88 8.91 14.94 -12.17
CA ASP A 88 7.88 13.90 -12.13
C ASP A 88 6.60 14.40 -12.83
N ARG A 89 6.20 15.66 -12.59
CA ARG A 89 5.07 16.29 -13.30
C ARG A 89 5.32 16.45 -14.78
N TYR A 90 6.55 16.75 -15.20
CA TYR A 90 6.90 16.82 -16.61
C TYR A 90 6.70 15.46 -17.29
N ASP A 91 7.19 14.41 -16.66
CA ASP A 91 7.09 13.05 -17.17
C ASP A 91 5.61 12.58 -17.24
N ALA A 92 4.83 12.85 -16.21
CA ALA A 92 3.43 12.41 -16.11
C ALA A 92 2.47 13.26 -16.97
N GLU A 93 2.56 14.58 -16.88
CA GLU A 93 1.52 15.52 -17.37
C GLU A 93 2.03 16.48 -18.46
N GLY A 94 3.35 16.51 -18.72
CA GLY A 94 3.98 17.34 -19.75
C GLY A 94 4.49 18.70 -19.26
N LEU A 95 4.86 19.57 -20.20
CA LEU A 95 5.62 20.80 -19.92
C LEU A 95 4.87 21.83 -19.05
N ARG A 96 3.60 22.14 -19.36
CA ARG A 96 2.88 23.22 -18.65
C ARG A 96 2.72 22.95 -17.14
N PRO A 97 2.26 21.76 -16.69
CA PRO A 97 2.17 21.46 -15.26
C PRO A 97 3.51 21.48 -14.53
N ALA A 98 4.59 21.08 -15.20
CA ALA A 98 5.95 21.14 -14.67
C ALA A 98 6.44 22.58 -14.47
N LEU A 99 6.20 23.47 -15.45
CA LEU A 99 6.53 24.89 -15.32
C LEU A 99 5.77 25.53 -14.15
N LEU A 100 4.46 25.25 -14.03
CA LEU A 100 3.66 25.71 -12.90
C LEU A 100 4.21 25.21 -11.56
N ALA A 101 4.69 23.96 -11.48
CA ALA A 101 5.30 23.42 -10.26
C ALA A 101 6.61 24.13 -9.88
N ILE A 102 7.40 24.57 -10.87
CA ILE A 102 8.60 25.39 -10.65
C ILE A 102 8.21 26.79 -10.19
N GLU A 103 7.24 27.43 -10.85
CA GLU A 103 6.76 28.77 -10.46
C GLU A 103 6.15 28.80 -9.05
N GLN A 104 5.46 27.72 -8.65
CA GLN A 104 4.80 27.57 -7.34
C GLN A 104 5.73 27.09 -6.22
N TYR A 105 7.04 27.35 -6.31
CA TYR A 105 8.03 26.91 -5.32
C TYR A 105 7.70 27.35 -3.88
N ARG A 106 7.09 28.54 -3.70
CA ARG A 106 6.65 29.02 -2.37
C ARG A 106 5.55 28.15 -1.78
N GLN A 107 4.54 27.82 -2.59
CA GLN A 107 3.45 26.94 -2.18
C GLN A 107 3.98 25.53 -1.90
N PHE A 108 4.92 25.03 -2.70
CA PHE A 108 5.59 23.75 -2.45
C PHE A 108 6.35 23.76 -1.11
N ALA A 109 7.11 24.82 -0.83
CA ALA A 109 7.83 24.97 0.43
C ALA A 109 6.88 25.00 1.63
N GLU A 110 5.79 25.77 1.56
CA GLU A 110 4.75 25.81 2.59
C GLU A 110 4.08 24.44 2.80
N GLN A 111 3.76 23.73 1.72
CA GLN A 111 3.18 22.38 1.79
C GLN A 111 4.15 21.36 2.40
N GLN A 112 5.43 21.42 2.05
CA GLN A 112 6.44 20.52 2.63
C GLN A 112 6.68 20.82 4.10
N GLN A 113 6.69 22.11 4.49
CA GLN A 113 6.75 22.50 5.89
C GLN A 113 5.50 22.05 6.65
N ALA A 114 4.31 22.20 6.05
CA ALA A 114 3.05 21.71 6.58
C ALA A 114 3.04 20.18 6.75
N ARG A 115 3.59 19.42 5.79
CA ARG A 115 3.75 17.96 5.89
C ARG A 115 4.75 17.55 6.97
N ARG A 116 5.88 18.26 7.09
CA ARG A 116 6.90 18.00 8.13
C ARG A 116 6.37 18.22 9.54
N ARG A 117 5.56 19.26 9.75
CA ARG A 117 4.95 19.54 11.06
C ARG A 117 3.62 18.82 11.27
N GLY A 118 2.98 18.38 10.19
CA GLY A 118 1.64 17.85 10.23
C GLY A 118 1.58 16.36 10.49
N ALA A 119 0.39 15.88 10.82
CA ALA A 119 0.06 14.47 10.94
C ALA A 119 -0.80 14.07 9.74
N LEU A 120 -0.43 13.00 9.04
CA LEU A 120 -1.24 12.44 7.96
C LEU A 120 -2.30 11.53 8.53
N LEU A 121 -3.53 11.63 8.02
CA LEU A 121 -4.64 10.77 8.46
C LEU A 121 -4.35 9.30 8.16
N LEU A 122 -3.84 9.01 6.96
CA LEU A 122 -3.53 7.64 6.50
C LEU A 122 -2.54 6.91 7.42
N ASP A 123 -1.51 7.59 7.90
CA ASP A 123 -0.49 7.03 8.80
C ASP A 123 -1.09 6.65 10.17
N HIS A 124 -2.23 7.23 10.52
CA HIS A 124 -2.83 7.15 11.85
C HIS A 124 -4.20 6.48 11.86
N GLU A 125 -4.77 6.17 10.70
CA GLU A 125 -6.12 5.62 10.54
C GLU A 125 -6.29 4.34 11.38
N GLY A 126 -5.34 3.41 11.31
CA GLY A 126 -5.40 2.16 12.10
C GLY A 126 -5.38 2.38 13.63
N VAL A 127 -4.78 3.46 14.11
CA VAL A 127 -4.79 3.80 15.54
C VAL A 127 -6.09 4.51 15.91
N LEU A 128 -6.53 5.46 15.08
CA LEU A 128 -7.76 6.22 15.29
C LEU A 128 -9.01 5.33 15.22
N SER A 129 -9.06 4.38 14.28
CA SER A 129 -10.17 3.42 14.17
C SER A 129 -10.28 2.51 15.39
N ARG A 130 -9.16 2.03 15.94
CA ARG A 130 -9.14 1.25 17.19
C ARG A 130 -9.54 2.09 18.40
N PHE A 131 -9.05 3.32 18.46
CA PHE A 131 -9.44 4.28 19.49
C PHE A 131 -10.95 4.56 19.46
N LEU A 132 -11.51 4.80 18.28
CA LEU A 132 -12.94 5.00 18.09
C LEU A 132 -13.74 3.75 18.46
N GLN A 133 -13.33 2.57 18.00
CA GLN A 133 -13.96 1.30 18.35
C GLN A 133 -14.01 1.09 19.88
N GLY A 134 -12.96 1.48 20.60
CA GLY A 134 -12.93 1.45 22.06
C GLY A 134 -13.91 2.44 22.72
N LEU A 135 -14.15 3.61 22.12
CA LEU A 135 -15.08 4.62 22.63
C LEU A 135 -16.55 4.30 22.32
N SER A 136 -16.86 4.01 21.06
CA SER A 136 -18.21 3.78 20.56
C SER A 136 -18.71 2.36 20.79
N GLY A 137 -17.83 1.39 21.07
CA GLY A 137 -18.14 -0.03 21.10
C GLY A 137 -18.68 -0.60 19.78
N ARG A 138 -18.63 0.18 18.68
CA ARG A 138 -18.99 -0.20 17.31
C ARG A 138 -17.98 0.42 16.33
N PRO A 139 -17.67 -0.19 15.18
CA PRO A 139 -16.78 0.45 14.22
C PRO A 139 -17.43 1.74 13.66
N LEU A 140 -16.79 2.89 13.89
CA LEU A 140 -17.08 4.13 13.15
C LEU A 140 -16.06 4.22 12.01
N LYS A 141 -16.53 4.60 10.82
CA LYS A 141 -15.67 4.72 9.63
C LYS A 141 -14.90 6.04 9.69
N LEU A 142 -13.72 6.05 9.08
CA LEU A 142 -12.93 7.27 8.85
C LEU A 142 -12.87 7.52 7.35
N ALA A 143 -12.99 8.79 6.95
CA ALA A 143 -12.81 9.20 5.57
C ALA A 143 -12.10 10.55 5.51
N SER A 144 -11.34 10.77 4.43
CA SER A 144 -10.68 12.04 4.17
C SER A 144 -11.64 13.03 3.51
N ALA A 145 -11.75 14.26 4.04
CA ALA A 145 -12.48 15.37 3.42
C ALA A 145 -11.89 16.72 3.85
N ASP A 146 -12.10 17.77 3.05
CA ASP A 146 -11.60 19.12 3.38
C ASP A 146 -12.31 19.74 4.59
N ARG A 147 -13.55 19.33 4.85
CA ARG A 147 -14.36 19.77 6.00
C ARG A 147 -14.37 18.69 7.08
N ILE A 148 -14.35 19.12 8.34
CA ILE A 148 -14.50 18.22 9.48
C ILE A 148 -15.97 18.11 9.84
N TYR A 149 -16.55 16.93 9.74
CA TYR A 149 -17.94 16.66 10.11
C TYR A 149 -18.17 15.15 10.28
N THR A 150 -19.38 14.77 10.67
CA THR A 150 -19.83 13.37 10.63
C THR A 150 -21.22 13.27 10.03
N ASP A 151 -21.47 12.20 9.30
CA ASP A 151 -22.80 11.79 8.84
C ASP A 151 -23.49 10.82 9.82
N SER A 152 -22.94 10.66 11.03
CA SER A 152 -23.28 9.69 12.09
C SER A 152 -22.75 8.26 11.93
N GLU A 153 -22.18 7.89 10.78
CA GLU A 153 -21.54 6.59 10.53
C GLU A 153 -20.04 6.73 10.29
N THR A 154 -19.67 7.77 9.54
CA THR A 154 -18.33 8.11 9.11
C THR A 154 -17.92 9.44 9.72
N LEU A 155 -16.69 9.50 10.22
CA LEU A 155 -16.05 10.74 10.63
C LEU A 155 -15.16 11.23 9.49
N TYR A 156 -15.50 12.40 8.94
CA TYR A 156 -14.75 13.03 7.86
C TYR A 156 -13.73 13.99 8.45
N LEU A 157 -12.46 13.79 8.09
CA LEU A 157 -11.31 14.50 8.65
C LEU A 157 -10.38 14.95 7.52
N PRO A 158 -9.62 16.04 7.67
CA PRO A 158 -8.66 16.46 6.66
C PRO A 158 -7.58 15.39 6.46
N PRO A 159 -7.04 15.25 5.24
CA PRO A 159 -5.95 14.30 4.96
C PRO A 159 -4.66 14.65 5.73
N LEU A 160 -4.49 15.92 6.10
CA LEU A 160 -3.34 16.45 6.83
C LEU A 160 -3.79 17.50 7.85
N PHE A 161 -3.53 17.25 9.14
CA PHE A 161 -3.55 18.33 10.14
C PHE A 161 -2.16 18.92 10.27
N SER A 162 -2.04 20.23 10.05
CA SER A 162 -0.78 20.97 10.18
C SER A 162 -0.95 22.28 10.96
N LEU A 163 -1.99 22.36 11.79
CA LEU A 163 -2.32 23.52 12.61
C LEU A 163 -1.31 23.74 13.75
N LEU A 164 -0.76 22.64 14.29
CA LEU A 164 0.12 22.67 15.45
C LEU A 164 1.61 22.54 15.06
N PRO A 165 2.55 22.97 15.92
CA PRO A 165 3.98 22.99 15.59
C PRO A 165 4.64 21.64 15.33
N SER A 166 4.09 20.53 15.82
CA SER A 166 4.70 19.20 15.67
C SER A 166 3.72 18.10 15.24
N PRO A 167 4.19 17.03 14.57
CA PRO A 167 3.33 15.93 14.12
C PRO A 167 2.61 15.25 15.28
N ALA A 168 3.30 15.06 16.41
CA ALA A 168 2.72 14.46 17.60
C ALA A 168 1.54 15.26 18.15
N GLN A 169 1.66 16.60 18.18
CA GLN A 169 0.57 17.49 18.59
C GLN A 169 -0.61 17.44 17.61
N ASN A 170 -0.33 17.49 16.29
CA ASN A 170 -1.38 17.35 15.27
C ASN A 170 -2.08 15.97 15.33
N PHE A 171 -1.38 14.90 15.71
CA PHE A 171 -1.99 13.60 15.95
C PHE A 171 -2.90 13.57 17.19
N GLN A 172 -2.48 14.19 18.30
CA GLN A 172 -3.39 14.35 19.46
C GLN A 172 -4.61 15.18 19.08
N HIS A 173 -4.42 16.17 18.21
CA HIS A 173 -5.51 16.97 17.68
C HIS A 173 -6.52 16.15 16.85
N TYR A 174 -6.06 15.18 16.05
CA TYR A 174 -6.96 14.19 15.43
C TYR A 174 -7.78 13.43 16.47
N LYS A 175 -7.14 12.89 17.52
CA LYS A 175 -7.87 12.13 18.56
C LYS A 175 -8.94 12.98 19.24
N ALA A 176 -8.60 14.22 19.59
CA ALA A 176 -9.52 15.14 20.22
C ALA A 176 -10.71 15.48 19.29
N THR A 177 -10.43 15.73 18.01
CA THR A 177 -11.46 15.97 16.98
C THR A 177 -12.36 14.75 16.79
N CYS A 178 -11.78 13.54 16.68
CA CYS A 178 -12.52 12.28 16.60
C CYS A 178 -13.45 12.06 17.80
N ALA A 179 -12.95 12.30 19.02
CA ALA A 179 -13.74 12.17 20.23
C ALA A 179 -14.92 13.16 20.27
N LEU A 180 -14.74 14.34 19.69
CA LEU A 180 -15.79 15.35 19.63
C LEU A 180 -16.89 15.00 18.61
N LEU A 181 -16.49 14.54 17.41
CA LEU A 181 -17.45 14.02 16.44
C LEU A 181 -18.17 12.77 16.96
N TRP A 182 -17.46 11.87 17.65
CA TRP A 182 -18.07 10.77 18.37
C TRP A 182 -19.07 11.26 19.43
N ALA A 183 -18.73 12.30 20.19
CA ALA A 183 -19.60 12.86 21.21
C ALA A 183 -20.89 13.44 20.63
N GLN A 184 -20.86 14.00 19.41
CA GLN A 184 -22.08 14.46 18.71
C GLN A 184 -23.07 13.31 18.50
N ILE A 185 -22.56 12.14 18.13
CA ILE A 185 -23.36 10.92 17.94
C ILE A 185 -23.82 10.39 19.29
N GLN A 186 -22.87 10.19 20.22
CA GLN A 186 -23.11 9.55 21.52
C GLN A 186 -24.11 10.33 22.38
N PHE A 187 -24.07 11.66 22.36
CA PHE A 187 -24.94 12.52 23.19
C PHE A 187 -26.12 13.12 22.42
N GLY A 188 -26.48 12.52 21.29
CA GLY A 188 -27.75 12.78 20.59
C GLY A 188 -27.88 14.17 19.96
N SER A 189 -26.77 14.81 19.57
CA SER A 189 -26.76 16.18 19.03
C SER A 189 -27.63 16.36 17.79
N PHE A 190 -27.88 15.30 17.02
CA PHE A 190 -28.65 15.39 15.78
C PHE A 190 -30.16 15.21 15.97
N ARG A 191 -30.60 14.44 16.98
CA ARG A 191 -32.01 14.05 17.17
C ARG A 191 -32.99 15.23 17.20
N PRO A 192 -32.79 16.29 18.02
CA PRO A 192 -33.75 17.39 18.06
C PRO A 192 -33.78 18.20 16.74
N LEU A 193 -32.72 18.17 15.94
CA LEU A 193 -32.67 18.81 14.63
C LEU A 193 -33.39 18.00 13.55
N LEU A 194 -33.33 16.66 13.64
CA LEU A 194 -33.99 15.77 12.68
C LEU A 194 -35.52 15.92 12.70
N GLU A 195 -36.09 16.31 13.84
CA GLU A 195 -37.51 16.64 14.03
C GLU A 195 -37.94 17.92 13.29
N ILE A 196 -37.01 18.78 12.89
CA ILE A 196 -37.29 20.05 12.19
C ILE A 196 -37.08 19.86 10.68
N PRO A 197 -38.12 19.88 9.84
CA PRO A 197 -37.98 19.57 8.41
C PRO A 197 -36.95 20.44 7.68
N SER A 198 -36.91 21.73 7.97
CA SER A 198 -35.95 22.69 7.42
C SER A 198 -35.62 23.76 8.47
N PRO A 199 -34.57 23.55 9.29
CA PRO A 199 -34.17 24.54 10.28
C PRO A 199 -33.46 25.72 9.61
N GLU A 200 -33.74 26.94 10.09
CA GLU A 200 -33.11 28.16 9.58
C GLU A 200 -31.56 28.12 9.75
N PRO A 201 -30.77 28.61 8.78
CA PRO A 201 -29.30 28.57 8.85
C PRO A 201 -28.72 29.23 10.10
N ASP A 202 -29.28 30.36 10.53
CA ASP A 202 -28.83 31.10 11.72
C ASP A 202 -29.09 30.30 13.01
N LEU A 203 -30.23 29.59 13.07
CA LEU A 203 -30.54 28.70 14.18
C LEU A 203 -29.58 27.52 14.22
N LEU A 204 -29.26 26.91 13.07
CA LEU A 204 -28.30 25.82 12.98
C LEU A 204 -26.90 26.26 13.44
N GLN A 205 -26.45 27.42 13.00
CA GLN A 205 -25.13 27.94 13.36
C GLN A 205 -25.04 28.24 14.87
N LEU A 206 -26.08 28.85 15.44
CA LEU A 206 -26.16 29.14 16.87
C LEU A 206 -26.29 27.87 17.71
N TYR A 207 -27.12 26.92 17.28
CA TYR A 207 -27.26 25.61 17.90
C TYR A 207 -25.92 24.89 17.92
N HIS A 208 -25.23 24.81 16.78
CA HIS A 208 -23.93 24.15 16.67
C HIS A 208 -22.93 24.75 17.65
N ALA A 209 -22.82 26.08 17.71
CA ALA A 209 -21.90 26.76 18.63
C ALA A 209 -22.21 26.48 20.12
N LEU A 210 -23.49 26.47 20.52
CA LEU A 210 -23.89 26.11 21.90
C LEU A 210 -23.66 24.63 22.17
N GLU A 211 -23.91 23.78 21.18
CA GLU A 211 -23.77 22.34 21.29
C GLU A 211 -22.29 21.94 21.44
N MET A 212 -21.37 22.63 20.77
CA MET A 212 -19.93 22.44 21.00
C MET A 212 -19.54 22.65 22.48
N LEU A 213 -20.07 23.69 23.13
CA LEU A 213 -19.81 23.95 24.55
C LEU A 213 -20.38 22.85 25.45
N ARG A 214 -21.57 22.33 25.14
CA ARG A 214 -22.16 21.19 25.86
C ARG A 214 -21.30 19.94 25.69
N LEU A 215 -20.86 19.64 24.47
CA LEU A 215 -20.05 18.46 24.16
C LEU A 215 -18.66 18.53 24.79
N GLU A 216 -18.01 19.69 24.78
CA GLU A 216 -16.76 19.91 25.52
C GLU A 216 -16.94 19.66 27.03
N ALA A 217 -18.04 20.16 27.62
CA ALA A 217 -18.34 19.91 29.03
C ALA A 217 -18.61 18.42 29.33
N ARG A 218 -19.24 17.70 28.38
CA ARG A 218 -19.42 16.24 28.46
C ARG A 218 -18.07 15.52 28.38
N LEU A 219 -17.24 15.86 27.40
CA LEU A 219 -15.89 15.31 27.24
C LEU A 219 -15.02 15.57 28.47
N LYS A 220 -15.10 16.75 29.08
CA LYS A 220 -14.39 17.07 30.33
C LYS A 220 -14.69 16.09 31.46
N ARG A 221 -15.94 15.60 31.53
CA ARG A 221 -16.38 14.62 32.54
C ARG A 221 -16.02 13.19 32.16
N THR A 222 -16.31 12.79 30.92
CA THR A 222 -16.17 11.40 30.48
C THR A 222 -14.74 11.04 30.08
N LEU A 223 -14.01 11.98 29.47
CA LEU A 223 -12.68 11.79 28.89
C LEU A 223 -11.75 12.97 29.25
N PRO A 224 -11.43 13.18 30.55
CA PRO A 224 -10.70 14.35 31.02
C PRO A 224 -9.30 14.49 30.41
N GLY A 225 -8.67 13.38 30.01
CA GLY A 225 -7.39 13.40 29.30
C GLY A 225 -7.48 14.11 27.94
N LEU A 226 -8.49 13.78 27.13
CA LEU A 226 -8.68 14.39 25.82
C LEU A 226 -9.13 15.85 25.91
N TYR A 227 -9.92 16.19 26.94
CA TYR A 227 -10.27 17.57 27.21
C TYR A 227 -9.03 18.44 27.53
N ARG A 228 -8.03 17.90 28.24
CA ARG A 228 -6.75 18.63 28.45
C ARG A 228 -5.99 18.86 27.15
N GLU A 229 -6.02 17.92 26.21
CA GLU A 229 -5.41 18.09 24.87
C GLU A 229 -6.10 19.20 24.06
N LEU A 230 -7.43 19.31 24.17
CA LEU A 230 -8.19 20.43 23.58
C LEU A 230 -7.76 21.78 24.17
N GLU A 231 -7.66 21.87 25.50
CA GLU A 231 -7.19 23.08 26.19
C GLU A 231 -5.75 23.46 25.80
N GLN A 232 -4.86 22.47 25.66
CA GLN A 232 -3.50 22.72 25.15
C GLN A 232 -3.50 23.26 23.72
N THR A 233 -4.38 22.74 22.86
CA THR A 233 -4.54 23.22 21.49
C THR A 233 -5.00 24.68 21.47
N ARG A 234 -6.00 25.05 22.29
CA ARG A 234 -6.47 26.44 22.46
C ARG A 234 -5.35 27.38 22.88
N LEU A 235 -4.53 26.95 23.84
CA LEU A 235 -3.39 27.72 24.33
C LEU A 235 -2.35 27.97 23.24
N ILE A 236 -1.99 26.93 22.47
CA ILE A 236 -1.02 27.04 21.37
C ILE A 236 -1.52 27.97 20.26
N LEU A 237 -2.82 27.90 19.94
CA LEU A 237 -3.44 28.73 18.91
C LEU A 237 -3.77 30.16 19.39
N GLN A 238 -3.48 30.47 20.66
CA GLN A 238 -3.78 31.77 21.29
C GLN A 238 -5.24 32.18 21.09
N GLU A 239 -6.14 31.23 21.32
CA GLU A 239 -7.57 31.46 21.14
C GLU A 239 -8.11 32.39 22.24
N PRO A 240 -8.89 33.44 21.89
CA PRO A 240 -9.43 34.37 22.88
C PRO A 240 -10.45 33.69 23.80
N ASP A 241 -10.56 34.21 25.02
CA ASP A 241 -11.59 33.79 25.98
C ASP A 241 -13.01 34.02 25.43
N LEU A 242 -13.94 33.18 25.87
CA LEU A 242 -15.35 33.31 25.49
C LEU A 242 -15.91 34.68 25.93
N PRO A 243 -16.73 35.37 25.11
CA PRO A 243 -17.41 36.59 25.54
C PRO A 243 -18.35 36.35 26.73
N ALA A 244 -18.58 37.38 27.56
CA ALA A 244 -19.35 37.24 28.81
C ALA A 244 -20.74 36.57 28.67
N PRO A 245 -21.56 36.85 27.64
CA PRO A 245 -22.82 36.14 27.42
C PRO A 245 -22.63 34.63 27.19
N TRP A 246 -21.57 34.24 26.47
CA TRP A 246 -21.22 32.86 26.19
C TRP A 246 -20.66 32.14 27.41
N GLN A 247 -19.92 32.83 28.28
CA GLN A 247 -19.46 32.27 29.57
C GLN A 247 -20.63 31.87 30.46
N ALA A 248 -21.65 32.73 30.59
CA ALA A 248 -22.86 32.44 31.37
C ALA A 248 -23.63 31.23 30.81
N LEU A 249 -23.69 31.09 29.48
CA LEU A 249 -24.33 29.95 28.83
C LEU A 249 -23.51 28.67 28.95
N SER A 250 -22.18 28.75 28.88
CA SER A 250 -21.27 27.62 29.10
C SER A 250 -21.49 26.97 30.47
N VAL A 251 -21.69 27.77 31.52
CA VAL A 251 -22.01 27.25 32.87
C VAL A 251 -23.32 26.47 32.88
N LYS A 252 -24.37 26.98 32.20
CA LYS A 252 -25.66 26.28 32.09
C LYS A 252 -25.54 24.99 31.27
N LEU A 253 -24.89 25.06 30.11
CA LEU A 253 -24.68 23.92 29.20
C LEU A 253 -23.82 22.83 29.84
N SER A 254 -23.01 23.19 30.84
CA SER A 254 -22.23 22.24 31.62
C SER A 254 -23.06 21.44 32.61
N ALA A 255 -24.37 21.65 32.79
CA ALA A 255 -25.17 20.85 33.72
C ALA A 255 -25.25 19.36 33.28
N PRO A 256 -25.19 18.38 34.21
CA PRO A 256 -25.13 16.94 33.87
C PRO A 256 -26.43 16.39 33.27
N ASP A 257 -27.55 17.07 33.49
CA ASP A 257 -28.87 16.78 32.96
C ASP A 257 -29.15 17.48 31.62
N MET A 258 -28.30 18.41 31.17
CA MET A 258 -28.48 19.15 29.91
C MET A 258 -28.42 18.24 28.68
N ARG A 259 -29.54 18.13 27.95
CA ARG A 259 -29.70 17.34 26.72
C ARG A 259 -29.56 18.21 25.48
N ALA A 260 -29.37 17.59 24.32
CA ALA A 260 -29.32 18.28 23.03
C ALA A 260 -30.62 19.09 22.74
N ARG A 261 -31.77 18.58 23.19
CA ARG A 261 -33.06 19.29 23.07
C ARG A 261 -33.06 20.61 23.84
N ASP A 262 -32.49 20.62 25.05
CA ASP A 262 -32.37 21.83 25.86
C ASP A 262 -31.42 22.84 25.19
N THR A 263 -30.34 22.36 24.54
CA THR A 263 -29.47 23.22 23.72
C THR A 263 -30.23 23.88 22.58
N LEU A 264 -31.12 23.14 21.89
CA LEU A 264 -31.95 23.68 20.81
C LEU A 264 -32.94 24.74 21.32
N GLU A 265 -33.57 24.51 22.46
CA GLU A 265 -34.46 25.50 23.09
C GLU A 265 -33.70 26.77 23.47
N LEU A 266 -32.49 26.61 24.01
CA LEU A 266 -31.61 27.73 24.35
C LEU A 266 -31.18 28.50 23.09
N ALA A 267 -30.85 27.80 22.00
CA ALA A 267 -30.52 28.40 20.71
C ALA A 267 -31.70 29.24 20.18
N ARG A 268 -32.93 28.73 20.24
CA ARG A 268 -34.14 29.48 19.87
C ARG A 268 -34.34 30.74 20.73
N GLN A 269 -34.08 30.67 22.03
CA GLN A 269 -34.20 31.81 22.94
C GLN A 269 -33.14 32.91 22.70
N GLN A 270 -31.98 32.54 22.19
CA GLN A 270 -30.85 33.44 21.94
C GLN A 270 -30.71 33.88 20.48
N LEU A 271 -31.57 33.37 19.59
CA LEU A 271 -31.59 33.73 18.18
C LEU A 271 -31.78 35.25 18.02
N GLY A 272 -30.91 35.88 17.23
CA GLY A 272 -30.89 37.34 17.05
C GLY A 272 -30.31 38.15 18.23
N ARG A 273 -29.94 37.51 19.35
CA ARG A 273 -29.29 38.15 20.51
C ARG A 273 -27.81 37.85 20.61
N LEU A 274 -27.38 36.69 20.10
CA LEU A 274 -25.99 36.26 20.07
C LEU A 274 -25.50 36.09 18.65
N THR A 275 -24.26 36.50 18.41
CA THR A 275 -23.52 36.16 17.20
C THR A 275 -22.70 34.90 17.47
N PRO A 276 -22.87 33.82 16.67
CA PRO A 276 -22.04 32.63 16.77
C PRO A 276 -20.55 32.94 16.58
N TYR A 277 -19.69 32.31 17.39
CA TYR A 277 -18.24 32.39 17.26
C TYR A 277 -17.67 31.03 16.82
N PRO A 278 -16.91 30.94 15.72
CA PRO A 278 -16.29 29.69 15.30
C PRO A 278 -14.99 29.45 16.09
N PRO A 279 -14.89 28.38 16.92
CA PRO A 279 -13.65 28.06 17.61
C PRO A 279 -12.53 27.70 16.61
N ARG A 280 -11.35 28.30 16.78
CA ARG A 280 -10.21 28.09 15.86
C ARG A 280 -9.59 26.71 16.05
N HIS A 281 -9.50 26.27 17.30
CA HIS A 281 -9.00 24.95 17.64
C HIS A 281 -9.88 23.82 17.12
N LEU A 282 -11.15 24.05 16.78
CA LEU A 282 -12.06 22.98 16.37
C LEU A 282 -13.01 23.45 15.26
N PRO A 283 -12.57 23.48 13.99
CA PRO A 283 -13.41 23.88 12.87
C PRO A 283 -14.37 22.74 12.43
N VAL A 284 -14.99 22.07 13.40
CA VAL A 284 -16.05 21.08 13.17
C VAL A 284 -17.26 21.80 12.61
N THR A 285 -17.86 21.22 11.56
CA THR A 285 -19.10 21.71 10.96
C THR A 285 -20.21 20.69 11.13
N LEU A 286 -21.45 21.18 11.23
CA LEU A 286 -22.65 20.35 11.28
C LEU A 286 -23.21 20.19 9.87
N ASP A 287 -23.25 18.96 9.35
CA ASP A 287 -23.85 18.65 8.06
C ASP A 287 -25.14 17.83 8.25
N LEU A 288 -26.25 18.55 8.50
CA LEU A 288 -27.53 17.90 8.84
C LEU A 288 -28.11 17.09 7.66
N GLU A 289 -27.84 17.50 6.42
CA GLU A 289 -28.34 16.80 5.24
C GLU A 289 -27.63 15.45 5.06
N ALA A 290 -26.31 15.42 5.19
CA ALA A 290 -25.54 14.17 5.17
C ALA A 290 -26.02 13.20 6.27
N VAL A 291 -26.25 13.72 7.48
CA VAL A 291 -26.80 12.93 8.60
C VAL A 291 -28.19 12.40 8.29
N ARG A 292 -29.10 13.22 7.72
CA ARG A 292 -30.46 12.78 7.33
C ARG A 292 -30.42 11.63 6.35
N ILE A 293 -29.63 11.74 5.29
CA ILE A 293 -29.52 10.73 4.23
C ILE A 293 -28.96 9.43 4.80
N CYS A 294 -27.85 9.51 5.55
CA CYS A 294 -27.20 8.36 6.14
C CYS A 294 -28.09 7.65 7.17
N MET A 295 -28.68 8.40 8.12
CA MET A 295 -29.55 7.84 9.14
C MET A 295 -30.82 7.24 8.55
N ALA A 296 -31.47 7.87 7.56
CA ALA A 296 -32.67 7.30 6.94
C ALA A 296 -32.39 5.94 6.29
N ALA A 297 -31.29 5.83 5.53
CA ALA A 297 -30.87 4.58 4.92
C ALA A 297 -30.48 3.51 5.97
N ARG A 298 -29.88 3.93 7.09
CA ARG A 298 -29.48 3.03 8.19
C ARG A 298 -30.68 2.52 8.98
N ILE A 299 -31.61 3.39 9.38
CA ILE A 299 -32.79 3.05 10.17
C ILE A 299 -33.60 1.95 9.47
N GLU A 300 -33.82 2.04 8.16
CA GLU A 300 -34.55 1.03 7.40
C GLU A 300 -33.82 -0.33 7.41
N LYS A 301 -32.49 -0.32 7.16
CA LYS A 301 -31.66 -1.53 7.15
C LYS A 301 -31.55 -2.17 8.54
N GLU A 302 -31.35 -1.37 9.58
CA GLU A 302 -31.22 -1.84 10.96
C GLU A 302 -32.54 -2.37 11.49
N ARG A 303 -33.67 -1.73 11.15
CA ARG A 303 -35.00 -2.27 11.42
C ARG A 303 -35.13 -3.69 10.86
N ALA A 304 -34.83 -3.89 9.58
CA ALA A 304 -34.94 -5.20 8.95
C ALA A 304 -33.98 -6.22 9.61
N ARG A 305 -32.71 -5.85 9.78
CA ARG A 305 -31.68 -6.71 10.41
C ARG A 305 -32.05 -7.12 11.82
N PHE A 306 -32.58 -6.19 12.61
CA PHE A 306 -32.95 -6.44 13.99
C PHE A 306 -34.15 -7.40 14.09
N LYS A 307 -35.19 -7.21 13.28
CA LYS A 307 -36.35 -8.13 13.22
C LYS A 307 -35.95 -9.54 12.77
N VAL A 308 -35.05 -9.65 11.79
CA VAL A 308 -34.51 -10.94 11.34
C VAL A 308 -33.67 -11.61 12.43
N ALA A 309 -32.82 -10.86 13.13
CA ALA A 309 -31.99 -11.41 14.19
C ALA A 309 -32.78 -11.83 15.44
N LEU A 310 -33.87 -11.12 15.78
CA LEU A 310 -34.80 -11.59 16.81
C LEU A 310 -35.49 -12.91 16.41
N ASN A 311 -35.80 -13.10 15.12
CA ASN A 311 -36.37 -14.34 14.63
C ASN A 311 -35.38 -15.51 14.74
N SER A 312 -34.10 -15.29 14.38
CA SER A 312 -33.08 -16.35 14.50
C SER A 312 -32.85 -16.77 15.97
N VAL A 313 -32.83 -15.81 16.90
CA VAL A 313 -32.79 -16.09 18.35
C VAL A 313 -33.98 -16.93 18.79
N LEU A 314 -35.18 -16.62 18.28
CA LEU A 314 -36.40 -17.36 18.61
C LEU A 314 -36.35 -18.81 18.07
N GLU A 315 -35.90 -19.01 16.83
CA GLU A 315 -35.73 -20.33 16.23
C GLU A 315 -34.70 -21.19 16.99
N GLU A 316 -33.58 -20.60 17.40
CA GLU A 316 -32.54 -21.31 18.15
C GLU A 316 -33.04 -21.76 19.54
N LEU A 317 -33.78 -20.89 20.24
CA LEU A 317 -34.41 -21.22 21.52
C LEU A 317 -35.53 -22.27 21.39
N GLN A 318 -36.20 -22.34 20.23
CA GLN A 318 -37.18 -23.41 19.95
C GLN A 318 -36.50 -24.75 19.65
N ARG A 319 -35.36 -24.75 18.93
CA ARG A 319 -34.57 -25.97 18.69
C ARG A 319 -34.04 -26.59 19.98
N ASN A 320 -33.65 -25.76 20.94
CA ASN A 320 -33.04 -26.20 22.20
C ASN A 320 -34.06 -26.64 23.27
N SER A 321 -35.35 -26.30 23.13
CA SER A 321 -36.43 -26.68 24.08
C SER A 321 -37.73 -27.06 23.36
N PRO A 322 -37.84 -28.28 22.78
CA PRO A 322 -39.01 -28.71 22.00
C PRO A 322 -40.26 -29.10 22.84
N ALA A 323 -40.23 -28.93 24.17
CA ALA A 323 -41.23 -29.49 25.09
C ALA A 323 -42.40 -28.56 25.45
N GLU A 324 -42.42 -27.30 25.01
CA GLU A 324 -43.53 -26.37 25.25
C GLU A 324 -44.39 -26.19 24.01
N GLN A 325 -45.71 -26.21 24.19
CA GLN A 325 -46.69 -25.88 23.14
C GLN A 325 -46.33 -24.54 22.48
N PRO A 326 -46.77 -24.27 21.23
CA PRO A 326 -46.48 -23.02 20.52
C PRO A 326 -47.24 -21.85 21.18
N GLN A 327 -46.78 -21.43 22.36
CA GLN A 327 -47.07 -20.13 22.90
C GLN A 327 -46.28 -19.13 22.07
N GLN A 328 -46.96 -18.08 21.64
CA GLN A 328 -46.41 -17.04 20.80
C GLN A 328 -45.42 -16.21 21.66
N ARG A 329 -44.17 -16.69 21.76
CA ARG A 329 -43.12 -16.06 22.55
C ARG A 329 -42.97 -14.61 22.11
N ARG A 330 -43.00 -13.68 23.06
CA ARG A 330 -43.07 -12.25 22.77
C ARG A 330 -41.86 -11.52 23.34
N PHE A 331 -41.19 -10.76 22.49
CA PHE A 331 -40.18 -9.81 22.94
C PHE A 331 -40.85 -8.56 23.51
N SER A 332 -40.34 -8.08 24.64
CA SER A 332 -40.69 -6.81 25.26
C SER A 332 -39.42 -6.07 25.71
N LYS A 333 -39.54 -4.84 26.19
CA LYS A 333 -38.42 -4.03 26.68
C LYS A 333 -38.70 -3.54 28.09
N ARG A 334 -37.66 -3.46 28.92
CA ARG A 334 -37.67 -2.85 30.25
C ARG A 334 -36.60 -1.77 30.30
N GLN A 335 -36.98 -0.57 30.72
CA GLN A 335 -36.05 0.54 30.89
C GLN A 335 -35.76 0.73 32.37
N GLN A 336 -34.48 0.88 32.72
CA GLN A 336 -34.05 1.21 34.07
C GLN A 336 -33.31 2.54 34.07
N PRO A 337 -33.59 3.46 35.01
CA PRO A 337 -32.87 4.73 35.10
C PRO A 337 -31.37 4.49 35.27
N ASP A 338 -30.57 5.14 34.44
CA ASP A 338 -29.12 5.09 34.49
C ASP A 338 -28.58 6.49 34.18
N THR A 339 -27.97 7.12 35.18
CA THR A 339 -27.49 8.51 35.06
C THR A 339 -26.22 8.60 34.22
N ASP A 340 -25.51 7.48 34.04
CA ASP A 340 -24.29 7.41 33.25
C ASP A 340 -24.58 7.07 31.78
N ALA A 341 -25.79 6.56 31.48
CA ALA A 341 -26.25 6.32 30.12
C ALA A 341 -26.61 7.63 29.39
N PRO A 342 -26.29 7.78 28.09
CA PRO A 342 -26.59 9.01 27.34
C PRO A 342 -28.07 9.39 27.32
N GLU A 343 -28.95 8.39 27.33
CA GLU A 343 -30.41 8.55 27.34
C GLU A 343 -30.99 8.84 28.74
N GLY A 344 -30.19 8.62 29.79
CA GLY A 344 -30.65 8.60 31.18
C GLY A 344 -31.29 7.27 31.63
N PHE A 345 -31.23 6.23 30.78
CA PHE A 345 -31.71 4.89 31.08
C PHE A 345 -30.95 3.82 30.29
N THR A 346 -30.96 2.58 30.80
CA THR A 346 -30.57 1.37 30.08
C THR A 346 -31.81 0.61 29.63
N THR A 347 -31.76 0.00 28.44
CA THR A 347 -32.87 -0.80 27.89
C THR A 347 -32.48 -2.27 27.88
N GLU A 348 -33.23 -3.10 28.59
CA GLU A 348 -33.11 -4.56 28.60
C GLU A 348 -34.22 -5.17 27.74
N ILE A 349 -33.88 -6.09 26.84
CA ILE A 349 -34.85 -6.82 26.03
C ILE A 349 -35.23 -8.11 26.76
N LEU A 350 -36.52 -8.32 26.92
CA LEU A 350 -37.11 -9.46 27.59
C LEU A 350 -37.77 -10.39 26.57
N LEU A 351 -37.72 -11.69 26.82
CA LEU A 351 -38.52 -12.72 26.17
C LEU A 351 -39.45 -13.32 27.23
N ASP A 352 -40.76 -13.15 27.06
CA ASP A 352 -41.78 -13.62 28.01
C ASP A 352 -41.48 -13.18 29.47
N ASP A 353 -41.18 -11.88 29.63
CA ASP A 353 -40.84 -11.20 30.89
C ASP A 353 -39.50 -11.60 31.57
N MET A 354 -38.71 -12.46 30.91
CA MET A 354 -37.36 -12.85 31.35
C MET A 354 -36.28 -12.24 30.46
N PRO A 355 -35.06 -11.94 30.97
CA PRO A 355 -33.96 -11.41 30.16
C PRO A 355 -33.64 -12.33 28.97
N ALA A 356 -33.67 -11.78 27.75
CA ALA A 356 -33.37 -12.54 26.54
C ALA A 356 -31.85 -12.68 26.35
N PRO A 357 -31.31 -13.90 26.10
CA PRO A 357 -29.90 -14.08 25.78
C PRO A 357 -29.64 -13.62 24.34
N LEU A 358 -29.23 -12.35 24.18
CA LEU A 358 -28.95 -11.77 22.87
C LEU A 358 -27.50 -12.00 22.45
N PRO A 359 -27.23 -12.53 21.24
CA PRO A 359 -25.87 -12.59 20.69
C PRO A 359 -25.24 -11.19 20.56
N ASP A 360 -23.91 -11.11 20.58
CA ASP A 360 -23.15 -9.86 20.48
C ASP A 360 -23.55 -9.01 19.27
N GLN A 361 -23.86 -9.66 18.13
CA GLN A 361 -24.33 -8.98 16.91
C GLN A 361 -25.67 -8.26 17.12
N VAL A 362 -26.59 -8.85 17.89
CA VAL A 362 -27.91 -8.27 18.19
C VAL A 362 -27.79 -7.15 19.22
N GLN A 363 -26.90 -7.31 20.21
CA GLN A 363 -26.58 -6.25 21.16
C GLN A 363 -25.96 -5.03 20.47
N ALA A 364 -25.10 -5.25 19.47
CA ALA A 364 -24.53 -4.18 18.66
C ALA A 364 -25.60 -3.44 17.84
N LEU A 365 -26.54 -4.17 17.21
CA LEU A 365 -27.69 -3.58 16.51
C LEU A 365 -28.59 -2.79 17.46
N GLN A 366 -28.89 -3.35 18.65
CA GLN A 366 -29.65 -2.67 19.69
C GLN A 366 -29.02 -1.32 20.06
N ARG A 367 -27.70 -1.30 20.30
CA ARG A 367 -26.97 -0.06 20.62
C ARG A 367 -27.03 0.94 19.48
N SER A 368 -26.95 0.47 18.23
CA SER A 368 -27.03 1.31 17.04
C SER A 368 -28.40 2.00 16.93
N ILE A 369 -29.48 1.24 17.09
CA ILE A 369 -30.86 1.75 17.06
C ILE A 369 -31.09 2.76 18.19
N LEU A 370 -30.60 2.48 19.41
CA LEU A 370 -30.70 3.40 20.54
C LEU A 370 -29.96 4.72 20.27
N LEU A 371 -28.80 4.69 19.62
CA LEU A 371 -28.07 5.92 19.26
C LEU A 371 -28.86 6.78 18.27
N ASP A 372 -29.58 6.18 17.34
CA ASP A 372 -30.32 6.90 16.31
C ASP A 372 -31.65 7.46 16.82
N LEU A 373 -32.42 6.62 17.51
CA LEU A 373 -33.80 6.90 17.87
C LEU A 373 -33.96 7.33 19.33
N GLY A 374 -32.96 7.10 20.19
CA GLY A 374 -33.03 7.31 21.64
C GLY A 374 -33.79 6.20 22.40
N GLU A 375 -34.64 5.46 21.70
CA GLU A 375 -35.34 4.29 22.23
C GLU A 375 -35.51 3.22 21.15
N ILE A 376 -35.81 1.98 21.54
CA ILE A 376 -36.16 0.91 20.59
C ILE A 376 -37.67 0.95 20.37
N PRO A 377 -38.18 1.24 19.17
CA PRO A 377 -39.62 1.25 18.90
C PRO A 377 -40.25 -0.13 19.12
N ASP A 378 -41.48 -0.18 19.62
CA ASP A 378 -42.15 -1.47 19.90
C ASP A 378 -42.37 -2.32 18.64
N GLU A 379 -42.48 -1.69 17.47
CA GLU A 379 -42.55 -2.35 16.16
C GLU A 379 -41.28 -3.11 15.77
N TYR A 380 -40.13 -2.80 16.39
CA TYR A 380 -38.85 -3.48 16.12
C TYR A 380 -38.73 -4.77 16.95
N LEU A 381 -39.50 -4.89 18.03
CA LEU A 381 -39.54 -6.08 18.88
C LEU A 381 -40.43 -7.20 18.32
N GLN A 382 -41.04 -6.98 17.15
CA GLN A 382 -41.75 -8.03 16.43
C GLN A 382 -40.77 -8.77 15.51
N PRO A 383 -40.55 -10.09 15.70
CA PRO A 383 -39.70 -10.87 14.78
C PRO A 383 -40.20 -10.80 13.34
N ALA A 384 -39.30 -10.96 12.37
CA ALA A 384 -39.67 -11.05 10.96
C ALA A 384 -40.54 -12.30 10.69
N GLY A 385 -41.60 -12.16 9.89
CA GLY A 385 -42.46 -13.30 9.52
C GLY A 385 -41.79 -14.27 8.54
N PRO A 386 -42.27 -15.52 8.43
CA PRO A 386 -41.74 -16.48 7.47
C PRO A 386 -41.90 -15.96 6.03
N GLY A 387 -40.77 -15.70 5.35
CA GLY A 387 -40.72 -15.24 3.97
C GLY A 387 -40.68 -13.71 3.76
N GLU A 388 -40.62 -12.89 4.82
CA GLU A 388 -40.58 -11.42 4.66
C GLU A 388 -39.22 -10.87 4.23
N TYR A 389 -38.10 -11.57 4.48
CA TYR A 389 -36.75 -11.07 4.16
C TYR A 389 -35.79 -12.20 3.76
N ASP A 390 -35.03 -11.99 2.69
CA ASP A 390 -34.00 -12.92 2.19
C ASP A 390 -32.65 -12.60 2.85
N ALA A 391 -32.08 -13.57 3.58
CA ALA A 391 -30.82 -13.38 4.30
C ALA A 391 -29.61 -13.16 3.37
N THR A 392 -29.75 -13.48 2.09
CA THR A 392 -28.70 -13.34 1.06
C THR A 392 -28.44 -11.89 0.62
N LEU A 393 -29.40 -10.99 0.79
CA LEU A 393 -29.25 -9.55 0.48
C LEU A 393 -28.49 -8.77 1.57
N LEU A 394 -28.02 -9.44 2.62
CA LEU A 394 -27.34 -8.85 3.77
C LEU A 394 -25.81 -8.84 3.67
N GLN A 395 -25.22 -9.49 2.66
CA GLN A 395 -23.78 -9.45 2.41
C GLN A 395 -23.43 -8.21 1.57
N ASP A 396 -22.48 -7.41 2.06
CA ASP A 396 -21.92 -6.30 1.29
C ASP A 396 -21.29 -6.85 0.00
N GLN A 397 -21.88 -6.52 -1.14
CA GLN A 397 -21.39 -6.93 -2.46
C GLN A 397 -20.09 -6.16 -2.76
N ASN A 398 -18.94 -6.84 -2.65
CA ASN A 398 -17.71 -6.39 -3.30
C ASN A 398 -17.92 -6.47 -4.81
N ARG A 399 -17.74 -5.35 -5.51
CA ARG A 399 -17.84 -5.28 -6.98
C ARG A 399 -16.66 -5.99 -7.64
N ASP A 400 -16.97 -6.66 -8.74
CA ASP A 400 -16.09 -7.48 -9.57
C ASP A 400 -15.15 -6.62 -10.44
N ALA A 401 -13.93 -7.11 -10.67
CA ALA A 401 -12.83 -6.36 -11.30
C ALA A 401 -12.94 -6.22 -12.83
N ASP A 402 -13.86 -6.94 -13.47
CA ASP A 402 -13.94 -7.06 -14.92
C ASP A 402 -14.79 -5.99 -15.64
N ASP A 403 -15.43 -5.07 -14.91
CA ASP A 403 -16.39 -4.10 -15.49
C ASP A 403 -15.79 -2.75 -15.95
N VAL A 404 -14.46 -2.60 -15.98
CA VAL A 404 -13.78 -1.31 -16.25
C VAL A 404 -13.36 -1.09 -17.72
N TRP A 405 -14.02 -1.74 -18.68
CA TRP A 405 -13.59 -1.69 -20.10
C TRP A 405 -14.19 -0.55 -20.94
N ARG A 406 -14.69 0.55 -20.37
CA ARG A 406 -15.35 1.63 -21.15
C ARG A 406 -15.05 3.08 -20.71
N GLY A 407 -13.84 3.38 -20.29
CA GLY A 407 -13.46 4.75 -19.94
C GLY A 407 -12.02 5.09 -20.29
N SER A 408 -11.78 6.36 -20.61
CA SER A 408 -10.47 6.98 -20.76
C SER A 408 -9.77 7.10 -19.39
N TYR A 409 -9.37 5.95 -18.83
CA TYR A 409 -8.55 5.84 -17.63
C TYR A 409 -7.58 4.67 -17.84
N HIS A 410 -6.28 4.98 -18.02
CA HIS A 410 -5.26 3.99 -18.41
C HIS A 410 -4.53 3.34 -17.23
N GLU A 411 -5.08 3.36 -16.01
CA GLU A 411 -4.39 2.89 -14.80
C GLU A 411 -5.14 1.81 -14.00
N GLU A 412 -6.39 1.52 -14.33
CA GLU A 412 -7.14 0.47 -13.65
C GLU A 412 -6.67 -0.92 -14.17
N GLY A 413 -6.07 -1.71 -13.27
CA GLY A 413 -5.54 -3.05 -13.55
C GLY A 413 -4.07 -3.13 -14.02
N ALA A 414 -3.31 -2.03 -14.05
CA ALA A 414 -1.89 -2.04 -14.42
C ALA A 414 -0.96 -1.75 -13.22
N HIS A 415 0.17 -2.45 -13.14
CA HIS A 415 1.22 -2.18 -12.17
C HIS A 415 2.21 -1.17 -12.72
N LEU A 416 2.37 -0.03 -12.04
CA LEU A 416 3.30 1.02 -12.45
C LEU A 416 4.68 0.79 -11.83
N TYR A 417 5.73 0.85 -12.64
CA TYR A 417 7.12 0.70 -12.21
C TYR A 417 7.98 1.88 -12.63
N ASP A 418 8.98 2.17 -11.80
CA ASP A 418 9.97 3.20 -12.05
C ASP A 418 11.00 2.75 -13.09
N GLU A 419 11.48 3.69 -13.90
CA GLU A 419 12.56 3.46 -14.86
C GLU A 419 13.77 4.33 -14.53
N TRP A 420 14.97 3.77 -14.59
CA TRP A 420 16.18 4.53 -14.35
C TRP A 420 16.61 5.31 -15.61
N ASP A 421 16.63 6.63 -15.49
CA ASP A 421 17.18 7.50 -16.52
C ASP A 421 18.66 7.78 -16.23
N PHE A 422 19.54 7.19 -17.02
CA PHE A 422 20.99 7.33 -16.88
C PHE A 422 21.46 8.79 -17.02
N GLN A 423 20.85 9.57 -17.92
CA GLN A 423 21.26 10.96 -18.17
C GLN A 423 20.87 11.84 -16.99
N ARG A 424 19.65 11.66 -16.46
CA ARG A 424 19.15 12.39 -15.29
C ARG A 424 19.76 11.90 -13.98
N ARG A 425 20.35 10.69 -13.97
CA ARG A 425 20.80 9.95 -12.78
C ARG A 425 19.69 9.85 -11.72
N HIS A 426 18.46 9.67 -12.17
CA HIS A 426 17.29 9.57 -11.32
C HIS A 426 16.24 8.66 -11.98
N TYR A 427 15.29 8.18 -11.19
CA TYR A 427 14.16 7.42 -11.69
C TYR A 427 13.09 8.34 -12.29
N ARG A 428 12.48 7.90 -13.39
CA ARG A 428 11.18 8.36 -13.84
C ARG A 428 10.13 7.55 -13.10
N LYS A 429 9.32 8.21 -12.29
CA LYS A 429 8.36 7.53 -11.42
C LYS A 429 7.16 7.01 -12.20
N GLN A 430 6.69 5.81 -11.83
CA GLN A 430 5.47 5.21 -12.38
C GLN A 430 5.45 5.22 -13.93
N TRP A 431 6.64 5.12 -14.53
CA TRP A 431 6.85 5.41 -15.94
C TRP A 431 6.39 4.26 -16.83
N CYS A 432 6.62 3.03 -16.36
CA CYS A 432 6.32 1.79 -17.08
C CYS A 432 5.02 1.17 -16.56
N ALA A 433 4.01 1.04 -17.44
CA ALA A 433 2.74 0.40 -17.12
C ALA A 433 2.78 -1.08 -17.50
N VAL A 434 2.84 -1.94 -16.47
CA VAL A 434 2.99 -3.39 -16.57
C VAL A 434 1.65 -4.08 -16.41
N ARG A 435 1.33 -5.01 -17.31
CA ARG A 435 0.12 -5.82 -17.25
C ARG A 435 0.48 -7.30 -17.30
N GLU A 436 -0.09 -8.06 -16.38
CA GLU A 436 0.00 -9.51 -16.39
C GLU A 436 -1.06 -10.08 -17.33
N ARG A 437 -0.66 -11.01 -18.18
CA ARG A 437 -1.52 -11.72 -19.14
C ARG A 437 -1.23 -13.21 -19.04
N GLU A 438 -2.24 -14.00 -19.36
CA GLU A 438 -2.05 -15.45 -19.48
C GLU A 438 -1.68 -15.82 -20.93
N VAL A 439 -0.69 -16.70 -21.07
CA VAL A 439 -0.36 -17.29 -22.39
C VAL A 439 -1.49 -18.23 -22.81
N THR A 440 -1.97 -18.09 -24.05
CA THR A 440 -2.98 -19.00 -24.59
C THR A 440 -2.37 -20.39 -24.81
N PRO A 441 -2.91 -21.45 -24.19
CA PRO A 441 -2.34 -22.79 -24.32
C PRO A 441 -2.51 -23.32 -25.75
N ARG A 442 -1.44 -23.94 -26.28
CA ARG A 442 -1.44 -24.61 -27.59
C ARG A 442 -1.15 -26.09 -27.41
N HIS A 443 -2.10 -26.93 -27.81
CA HIS A 443 -1.95 -28.39 -27.79
C HIS A 443 -1.43 -28.88 -29.15
N ASP A 444 -0.11 -28.95 -29.29
CA ASP A 444 0.59 -29.43 -30.49
C ASP A 444 1.55 -30.59 -30.18
N ASP A 445 2.14 -31.19 -31.22
CA ASP A 445 3.12 -32.27 -31.08
C ASP A 445 4.51 -31.81 -30.63
N PHE A 446 4.72 -30.50 -30.43
CA PHE A 446 6.05 -29.94 -30.18
C PHE A 446 6.69 -30.55 -28.93
N VAL A 447 5.95 -30.61 -27.83
CA VAL A 447 6.44 -31.14 -26.56
C VAL A 447 6.83 -32.62 -26.68
N ALA A 448 5.99 -33.43 -27.33
CA ALA A 448 6.25 -34.85 -27.53
C ALA A 448 7.52 -35.07 -28.37
N ARG A 449 7.67 -34.33 -29.48
CA ARG A 449 8.84 -34.41 -30.36
C ARG A 449 10.12 -33.98 -29.64
N THR A 450 10.07 -32.92 -28.84
CA THR A 450 11.23 -32.44 -28.09
C THR A 450 11.68 -33.43 -27.02
N LEU A 451 10.74 -34.01 -26.26
CA LEU A 451 11.04 -35.02 -25.26
C LEU A 451 11.63 -36.29 -25.89
N GLU A 452 11.17 -36.68 -27.08
CA GLU A 452 11.74 -37.80 -27.84
C GLU A 452 13.14 -37.48 -28.35
N LYS A 453 13.32 -36.30 -28.99
CA LYS A 453 14.59 -35.81 -29.52
C LYS A 453 15.70 -35.77 -28.47
N TYR A 454 15.37 -35.36 -27.24
CA TYR A 454 16.34 -35.20 -26.15
C TYR A 454 16.21 -36.24 -25.03
N HIS A 455 15.54 -37.38 -25.28
CA HIS A 455 15.29 -38.40 -24.24
C HIS A 455 16.56 -38.84 -23.49
N GLY A 456 17.67 -39.06 -24.21
CA GLY A 456 18.96 -39.44 -23.62
C GLY A 456 19.57 -38.34 -22.73
N LEU A 457 19.42 -37.07 -23.14
CA LEU A 457 19.89 -35.91 -22.39
C LEU A 457 19.07 -35.73 -21.11
N ILE A 458 17.74 -35.86 -21.19
CA ILE A 458 16.83 -35.78 -20.03
C ILE A 458 17.19 -36.88 -19.03
N LYS A 459 17.43 -38.11 -19.49
CA LYS A 459 17.83 -39.21 -18.59
C LYS A 459 19.16 -38.92 -17.88
N HIS A 460 20.14 -38.38 -18.59
CA HIS A 460 21.42 -37.96 -18.01
C HIS A 460 21.22 -36.80 -17.01
N LEU A 461 20.34 -35.86 -17.34
CA LEU A 461 19.99 -34.73 -16.50
C LEU A 461 19.36 -35.15 -15.20
N ARG A 462 18.31 -35.97 -15.25
CA ARG A 462 17.67 -36.51 -14.06
C ARG A 462 18.69 -37.16 -13.14
N LYS A 463 19.57 -38.01 -13.69
CA LYS A 463 20.64 -38.65 -12.91
C LYS A 463 21.64 -37.65 -12.29
N THR A 464 22.02 -36.60 -13.04
CA THR A 464 22.98 -35.59 -12.56
C THR A 464 22.34 -34.70 -11.47
N PHE A 465 21.07 -34.32 -11.65
CA PHE A 465 20.32 -33.49 -10.70
C PHE A 465 19.85 -34.29 -9.48
N GLU A 466 19.51 -35.57 -9.64
CA GLU A 466 19.30 -36.52 -8.54
C GLU A 466 20.57 -36.68 -7.70
N ALA A 467 21.75 -36.79 -8.32
CA ALA A 467 23.01 -36.82 -7.59
C ALA A 467 23.35 -35.49 -6.87
N MET A 468 22.78 -34.37 -7.32
CA MET A 468 22.88 -33.05 -6.66
C MET A 468 21.76 -32.79 -5.65
N ARG A 469 20.75 -33.66 -5.58
CA ARG A 469 19.73 -33.64 -4.54
C ARG A 469 20.43 -34.12 -3.26
N HIS A 470 20.92 -33.17 -2.47
CA HIS A 470 21.70 -33.43 -1.25
C HIS A 470 21.07 -34.55 -0.42
N GLU A 471 21.82 -35.63 -0.24
CA GLU A 471 21.48 -36.70 0.70
C GLU A 471 21.66 -36.18 2.13
N ASN A 472 20.75 -36.56 3.04
CA ASN A 472 20.94 -36.33 4.47
C ASN A 472 22.31 -36.90 4.88
N ARG A 473 23.22 -36.02 5.32
CA ARG A 473 24.58 -36.45 5.65
C ARG A 473 24.66 -36.73 7.14
N LEU A 474 24.99 -37.98 7.48
CA LEU A 474 25.36 -38.33 8.85
C LEU A 474 26.79 -37.85 9.10
N LEU A 475 26.93 -36.82 9.92
CA LEU A 475 28.24 -36.37 10.40
C LEU A 475 28.69 -37.27 11.54
N LYS A 476 29.84 -37.91 11.36
CA LYS A 476 30.51 -38.77 12.35
C LYS A 476 31.45 -37.97 13.25
N ARG A 477 31.86 -38.54 14.39
CA ARG A 477 32.82 -37.96 15.35
C ARG A 477 32.49 -36.52 15.78
N GLN A 478 31.25 -36.29 16.19
CA GLN A 478 30.77 -35.00 16.68
C GLN A 478 30.72 -34.98 18.21
N PRO A 479 30.99 -33.83 18.87
CA PRO A 479 30.90 -33.71 20.32
C PRO A 479 29.45 -33.72 20.85
N GLN A 480 28.49 -33.42 19.96
CA GLN A 480 27.06 -33.38 20.26
C GLN A 480 26.30 -33.96 19.06
N GLY A 481 25.30 -34.80 19.31
CA GLY A 481 24.58 -35.51 18.27
C GLY A 481 23.42 -36.34 18.80
N ASP A 482 22.64 -36.90 17.88
CA ASP A 482 21.37 -37.59 18.16
C ASP A 482 21.56 -39.10 18.42
N ASP A 483 22.70 -39.65 17.99
CA ASP A 483 23.05 -41.07 18.16
C ASP A 483 24.56 -41.25 18.39
N VAL A 484 25.00 -42.43 18.79
CA VAL A 484 26.41 -42.73 19.13
C VAL A 484 27.18 -43.19 17.89
N ASP A 485 28.35 -42.60 17.65
CA ASP A 485 29.30 -43.08 16.65
C ASP A 485 30.09 -44.27 17.22
N ILE A 486 29.65 -45.48 16.91
CA ILE A 486 30.24 -46.71 17.44
C ILE A 486 31.72 -46.81 17.09
N ASP A 487 32.13 -46.37 15.89
CA ASP A 487 33.53 -46.42 15.46
C ASP A 487 34.39 -45.51 16.36
N ALA A 488 33.91 -44.29 16.62
CA ALA A 488 34.57 -43.32 17.49
C ALA A 488 34.60 -43.78 18.95
N LEU A 489 33.53 -44.41 19.43
CA LEU A 489 33.43 -44.95 20.79
C LEU A 489 34.41 -46.11 21.01
N VAL A 490 34.53 -47.02 20.04
CA VAL A 490 35.49 -48.14 20.11
C VAL A 490 36.93 -47.62 20.17
N GLU A 491 37.28 -46.65 19.32
CA GLU A 491 38.59 -45.99 19.37
C GLU A 491 38.83 -45.32 20.73
N ALA A 492 37.87 -44.53 21.22
CA ALA A 492 38.00 -43.79 22.48
C ALA A 492 38.08 -44.69 23.72
N LEU A 493 37.37 -45.82 23.74
CA LEU A 493 37.46 -46.81 24.82
C LEU A 493 38.82 -47.53 24.81
N SER A 494 39.36 -47.81 23.63
CA SER A 494 40.71 -48.36 23.49
C SER A 494 41.76 -47.37 24.02
N ASP A 495 41.67 -46.10 23.64
CA ASP A 495 42.59 -45.04 24.08
C ASP A 495 42.51 -44.79 25.59
N ALA A 496 41.29 -44.76 26.15
CA ALA A 496 41.07 -44.63 27.59
C ALA A 496 41.66 -45.80 28.38
N HIS A 497 41.57 -47.03 27.84
CA HIS A 497 42.19 -48.20 28.48
C HIS A 497 43.72 -48.13 28.50
N LEU A 498 44.32 -47.43 27.54
CA LEU A 498 45.75 -47.15 27.47
C LEU A 498 46.19 -45.93 28.31
N GLY A 499 45.25 -45.28 29.02
CA GLY A 499 45.51 -44.15 29.91
C GLY A 499 45.52 -42.78 29.23
N PHE A 500 45.08 -42.69 27.96
CA PHE A 500 44.87 -41.42 27.28
C PHE A 500 43.52 -40.78 27.66
N GLU A 501 43.41 -39.47 27.48
CA GLU A 501 42.18 -38.74 27.72
C GLU A 501 41.14 -39.07 26.65
N MET A 502 39.92 -39.39 27.08
CA MET A 502 38.84 -39.78 26.19
C MET A 502 38.34 -38.56 25.40
N THR A 503 38.27 -38.68 24.06
CA THR A 503 37.71 -37.64 23.21
C THR A 503 36.22 -37.45 23.46
N ASP A 504 35.74 -36.21 23.42
CA ASP A 504 34.33 -35.87 23.57
C ASP A 504 33.52 -36.10 22.28
N ARG A 505 34.20 -36.38 21.16
CA ARG A 505 33.62 -36.52 19.81
C ARG A 505 33.07 -37.91 19.50
N LEU A 506 32.16 -38.41 20.33
CA LEU A 506 31.65 -39.79 20.26
C LEU A 506 30.28 -39.94 19.60
N LEU A 507 29.70 -38.86 19.11
CA LEU A 507 28.32 -38.83 18.64
C LEU A 507 28.24 -38.65 17.12
N THR A 508 27.13 -39.10 16.54
CA THR A 508 26.74 -38.78 15.16
C THR A 508 25.61 -37.75 15.18
N ARG A 509 25.64 -36.83 14.20
CA ARG A 509 24.58 -35.83 14.02
C ARG A 509 24.06 -35.91 12.59
N MET A 510 22.74 -36.01 12.44
CA MET A 510 22.13 -35.95 11.12
C MET A 510 22.06 -34.49 10.67
N GLN A 511 22.90 -34.10 9.71
CA GLN A 511 22.76 -32.80 9.07
C GLN A 511 21.75 -32.92 7.94
N ARG A 512 20.55 -32.41 8.19
CA ARG A 512 19.51 -32.24 7.17
C ARG A 512 19.73 -30.87 6.53
N ASP A 513 20.30 -30.84 5.33
CA ASP A 513 20.37 -29.61 4.55
C ASP A 513 19.01 -29.40 3.88
N GLU A 514 18.17 -28.58 4.52
CA GLU A 514 16.90 -28.13 3.92
C GLU A 514 17.21 -27.11 2.81
N ARG A 515 17.34 -27.65 1.59
CA ARG A 515 17.44 -26.88 0.35
C ARG A 515 16.14 -26.15 0.11
N ASP A 516 16.20 -24.83 0.22
CA ASP A 516 15.04 -23.95 0.10
C ASP A 516 15.31 -22.87 -0.94
N ILE A 517 15.07 -23.23 -2.21
CA ILE A 517 15.40 -22.41 -3.37
C ILE A 517 14.11 -22.08 -4.14
N ALA A 518 13.95 -20.81 -4.50
CA ALA A 518 12.92 -20.33 -5.41
C ALA A 518 13.55 -19.75 -6.67
N VAL A 519 13.11 -20.22 -7.83
CA VAL A 519 13.64 -19.82 -9.14
C VAL A 519 12.55 -19.22 -10.01
N ILE A 520 12.78 -18.06 -10.60
CA ILE A 520 11.95 -17.56 -11.71
C ILE A 520 12.73 -17.62 -13.01
N PHE A 521 12.11 -18.22 -14.04
CA PHE A 521 12.56 -18.07 -15.42
C PHE A 521 11.83 -16.90 -16.07
N MET A 522 12.62 -15.93 -16.52
CA MET A 522 12.20 -14.79 -17.32
C MET A 522 12.59 -15.08 -18.77
N VAL A 523 11.61 -15.35 -19.61
CA VAL A 523 11.79 -15.72 -21.02
C VAL A 523 11.48 -14.53 -21.91
N ASP A 524 12.40 -14.18 -22.79
CA ASP A 524 12.19 -13.15 -23.78
C ASP A 524 11.18 -13.63 -24.82
N MET A 525 10.13 -12.84 -25.03
CA MET A 525 9.15 -13.08 -26.09
C MET A 525 9.22 -12.00 -27.17
N SER A 526 10.24 -11.15 -27.20
CA SER A 526 10.32 -10.03 -28.15
C SER A 526 10.94 -10.39 -29.51
N GLY A 527 10.55 -9.67 -30.57
CA GLY A 527 11.22 -9.64 -31.86
C GLY A 527 11.10 -10.92 -32.71
N SER A 528 11.44 -10.84 -34.00
CA SER A 528 11.39 -11.98 -34.94
C SER A 528 12.56 -12.96 -34.73
N THR A 529 12.66 -13.53 -33.53
CA THR A 529 13.65 -14.52 -33.16
C THR A 529 13.53 -15.69 -34.14
N LYS A 530 14.44 -15.69 -35.14
CA LYS A 530 14.45 -16.54 -36.34
C LYS A 530 13.94 -17.92 -35.96
N GLY A 531 12.89 -18.47 -36.59
CA GLY A 531 12.10 -19.59 -36.04
C GLY A 531 12.87 -20.73 -35.33
N TRP A 532 14.10 -21.02 -35.73
CA TRP A 532 14.99 -21.95 -35.03
C TRP A 532 15.44 -21.54 -33.61
N ILE A 533 15.58 -20.24 -33.33
CA ILE A 533 15.98 -19.69 -32.01
C ILE A 533 14.79 -19.76 -31.04
N ASN A 534 13.57 -19.39 -31.49
CA ASN A 534 12.37 -19.53 -30.65
C ASN A 534 12.12 -21.00 -30.31
N ASP A 535 12.25 -21.89 -31.30
CA ASP A 535 12.20 -23.33 -31.07
C ASP A 535 13.30 -23.76 -30.08
N ALA A 536 14.53 -23.24 -30.20
CA ALA A 536 15.62 -23.53 -29.27
C ALA A 536 15.34 -23.03 -27.84
N GLU A 537 14.72 -21.87 -27.65
CA GLU A 537 14.33 -21.33 -26.34
C GLU A 537 13.20 -22.14 -25.70
N ARG A 538 12.17 -22.52 -26.48
CA ARG A 538 11.09 -23.40 -26.03
C ARG A 538 11.61 -24.81 -25.70
N GLU A 539 12.49 -25.36 -26.53
CA GLU A 539 13.18 -26.63 -26.27
C GLU A 539 14.01 -26.54 -24.98
N SER A 540 14.77 -25.46 -24.81
CA SER A 540 15.60 -25.17 -23.64
C SER A 540 14.78 -25.06 -22.35
N LEU A 541 13.68 -24.29 -22.39
CA LEU A 541 12.77 -24.11 -21.27
C LEU A 541 12.14 -25.44 -20.85
N LEU A 542 11.72 -26.27 -21.82
CA LEU A 542 11.15 -27.59 -21.54
C LEU A 542 12.17 -28.51 -20.84
N LEU A 543 13.42 -28.55 -21.33
CA LEU A 543 14.48 -29.34 -20.71
C LEU A 543 14.81 -28.87 -19.29
N LEU A 544 14.77 -27.56 -19.05
CA LEU A 544 14.97 -26.96 -17.73
C LEU A 544 13.87 -27.33 -16.75
N CYS A 545 12.61 -27.28 -17.18
CA CYS A 545 11.46 -27.74 -16.38
C CYS A 545 11.64 -29.21 -15.95
N GLU A 546 11.97 -30.09 -16.90
CA GLU A 546 12.17 -31.52 -16.60
C GLU A 546 13.32 -31.77 -15.61
N ALA A 547 14.38 -30.96 -15.67
CA ALA A 547 15.49 -31.03 -14.73
C ALA A 547 15.10 -30.56 -13.32
N LEU A 548 14.33 -29.47 -13.22
CA LEU A 548 13.91 -28.90 -11.93
C LEU A 548 12.84 -29.71 -11.21
N GLU A 549 11.92 -30.30 -11.96
CA GLU A 549 10.94 -31.25 -11.42
C GLU A 549 11.65 -32.45 -10.76
N SER A 550 12.79 -32.87 -11.29
CA SER A 550 13.60 -33.95 -10.69
C SER A 550 14.30 -33.50 -9.39
N LEU A 551 14.64 -32.20 -9.29
CA LEU A 551 15.29 -31.60 -8.14
C LEU A 551 14.30 -31.35 -6.98
N GLY A 552 13.05 -31.00 -7.31
CA GLY A 552 12.00 -30.65 -6.34
C GLY A 552 12.05 -29.20 -5.85
N ASP A 553 12.80 -28.32 -6.54
CA ASP A 553 12.90 -26.90 -6.20
C ASP A 553 11.64 -26.14 -6.69
N ARG A 554 11.24 -25.08 -5.98
CA ARG A 554 10.07 -24.26 -6.37
C ARG A 554 10.46 -23.34 -7.52
N TYR A 555 9.68 -23.36 -8.60
CA TYR A 555 9.93 -22.49 -9.74
C TYR A 555 8.67 -21.94 -10.40
N ALA A 556 8.80 -20.76 -11.01
CA ALA A 556 7.78 -20.11 -11.81
C ALA A 556 8.37 -19.65 -13.16
N ILE A 557 7.51 -19.49 -14.16
CA ILE A 557 7.90 -19.14 -15.53
C ILE A 557 7.05 -17.97 -16.01
N TYR A 558 7.73 -16.92 -16.45
CA TYR A 558 7.13 -15.73 -17.02
C TYR A 558 7.82 -15.36 -18.33
N GLY A 559 7.02 -15.08 -19.36
CA GLY A 559 7.45 -14.40 -20.56
C GLY A 559 7.37 -12.89 -20.40
N PHE A 560 8.16 -12.11 -21.13
CA PHE A 560 8.03 -10.66 -21.16
C PHE A 560 8.09 -10.10 -22.58
N SER A 561 7.37 -9.01 -22.80
CA SER A 561 7.40 -8.23 -24.03
C SER A 561 7.17 -6.75 -23.70
N GLY A 562 7.89 -5.86 -24.37
CA GLY A 562 7.72 -4.42 -24.26
C GLY A 562 7.27 -3.81 -25.58
N MET A 563 6.38 -2.82 -25.53
CA MET A 563 6.12 -1.93 -26.65
C MET A 563 5.89 -0.53 -26.11
N THR A 564 6.97 0.25 -25.96
CA THR A 564 6.98 1.54 -25.25
C THR A 564 6.65 1.44 -23.75
N ARG A 565 6.86 2.54 -23.03
CA ARG A 565 6.53 2.66 -21.59
C ARG A 565 5.08 2.35 -21.20
N LYS A 566 4.12 2.49 -22.12
CA LYS A 566 2.68 2.33 -21.82
C LYS A 566 2.15 0.91 -22.03
N ARG A 567 2.94 0.03 -22.64
CA ARG A 567 2.54 -1.34 -22.95
C ARG A 567 3.70 -2.29 -22.62
N CYS A 568 3.93 -2.47 -21.33
CA CYS A 568 4.84 -3.48 -20.81
C CYS A 568 3.99 -4.71 -20.43
N GLU A 569 4.17 -5.83 -21.13
CA GLU A 569 3.36 -7.04 -20.94
C GLU A 569 4.22 -8.14 -20.30
N LEU A 570 3.69 -8.75 -19.25
CA LEU A 570 4.25 -9.93 -18.60
C LEU A 570 3.29 -11.09 -18.82
N PHE A 571 3.80 -12.20 -19.32
CA PHE A 571 3.01 -13.37 -19.67
C PHE A 571 3.26 -14.48 -18.65
N HIS A 572 2.27 -14.83 -17.85
CA HIS A 572 2.38 -15.97 -16.94
C HIS A 572 2.27 -17.28 -17.73
N ILE A 573 3.21 -18.19 -17.51
CA ILE A 573 3.23 -19.56 -18.05
C ILE A 573 3.02 -20.59 -16.93
N LYS A 574 3.68 -20.38 -15.79
CA LYS A 574 3.57 -21.24 -14.61
C LYS A 574 3.77 -20.43 -13.32
N TYR A 575 2.84 -20.51 -12.37
CA TYR A 575 3.04 -19.97 -11.01
C TYR A 575 3.86 -20.91 -10.11
N PHE A 576 4.31 -20.44 -8.95
CA PHE A 576 5.08 -21.26 -8.01
C PHE A 576 4.28 -22.47 -7.50
N GLU A 577 3.00 -22.25 -7.19
CA GLU A 577 2.07 -23.23 -6.61
C GLU A 577 1.46 -24.16 -7.67
N GLU A 578 1.60 -23.82 -8.95
CA GLU A 578 1.03 -24.58 -10.05
C GLU A 578 1.88 -25.83 -10.35
N PRO A 579 1.31 -27.04 -10.37
CA PRO A 579 2.06 -28.24 -10.73
C PRO A 579 2.42 -28.25 -12.22
N TYR A 580 3.61 -28.75 -12.55
CA TYR A 580 4.00 -28.93 -13.94
C TYR A 580 3.23 -30.09 -14.58
N GLY A 581 2.24 -29.74 -15.40
CA GLY A 581 1.36 -30.69 -16.08
C GLY A 581 1.19 -30.38 -17.57
N GLU A 582 0.20 -31.02 -18.20
CA GLU A 582 -0.11 -30.84 -19.63
C GLU A 582 -0.47 -29.39 -19.99
N LEU A 583 -1.13 -28.67 -19.08
CA LEU A 583 -1.51 -27.27 -19.30
C LEU A 583 -0.28 -26.35 -19.41
N VAL A 584 0.67 -26.47 -18.48
CA VAL A 584 1.92 -25.70 -18.50
C VAL A 584 2.73 -26.03 -19.76
N ARG A 585 2.80 -27.32 -20.12
CA ARG A 585 3.42 -27.77 -21.39
C ARG A 585 2.75 -27.14 -22.61
N ALA A 586 1.41 -27.06 -22.63
CA ALA A 586 0.67 -26.40 -23.69
C ALA A 586 0.90 -24.87 -23.72
N ARG A 587 1.05 -24.22 -22.56
CA ARG A 587 1.42 -22.79 -22.50
C ARG A 587 2.85 -22.54 -22.99
N ILE A 588 3.81 -23.41 -22.66
CA ILE A 588 5.18 -23.37 -23.24
C ILE A 588 5.12 -23.54 -24.76
N SER A 589 4.22 -24.40 -25.26
CA SER A 589 3.99 -24.53 -26.71
C SER A 589 3.32 -23.31 -27.34
N GLY A 590 2.54 -22.56 -26.56
CA GLY A 590 1.85 -21.34 -26.98
C GLY A 590 2.69 -20.06 -26.92
N ILE A 591 3.99 -20.15 -26.59
CA ILE A 591 4.90 -19.00 -26.61
C ILE A 591 5.09 -18.57 -28.07
N GLU A 592 4.54 -17.40 -28.41
CA GLU A 592 4.70 -16.77 -29.72
C GLU A 592 5.56 -15.49 -29.60
N PRO A 593 6.41 -15.19 -30.60
CA PRO A 593 7.14 -13.94 -30.63
C PRO A 593 6.19 -12.73 -30.69
N GLN A 594 6.55 -11.69 -29.95
CA GLN A 594 5.83 -10.43 -29.75
C GLN A 594 6.73 -9.26 -30.18
N ASP A 595 6.60 -8.09 -29.53
CA ASP A 595 7.10 -6.80 -29.98
C ASP A 595 8.60 -6.56 -29.64
N TYR A 596 8.95 -5.71 -28.66
CA TYR A 596 10.33 -5.25 -28.37
C TYR A 596 10.82 -5.62 -26.95
N THR A 597 12.09 -5.34 -26.65
CA THR A 597 12.80 -5.81 -25.45
C THR A 597 13.04 -4.70 -24.42
N ARG A 598 12.11 -4.49 -23.48
CA ARG A 598 12.30 -3.57 -22.33
C ARG A 598 12.45 -4.36 -21.02
N MET A 599 13.66 -4.78 -20.67
CA MET A 599 13.87 -5.70 -19.53
C MET A 599 13.70 -5.08 -18.14
N GLY A 600 13.93 -3.77 -17.98
CA GLY A 600 13.97 -3.15 -16.66
C GLY A 600 12.69 -3.34 -15.82
N PHE A 601 11.52 -3.19 -16.45
CA PHE A 601 10.24 -3.40 -15.76
C PHE A 601 10.04 -4.87 -15.35
N ALA A 602 10.41 -5.81 -16.23
CA ALA A 602 10.20 -7.24 -16.01
C ALA A 602 11.05 -7.73 -14.84
N ILE A 603 12.32 -7.33 -14.79
CA ILE A 603 13.23 -7.65 -13.68
C ILE A 603 12.68 -7.11 -12.35
N ARG A 604 12.20 -5.85 -12.32
CA ARG A 604 11.63 -5.24 -11.10
C ARG A 604 10.37 -5.96 -10.65
N HIS A 605 9.47 -6.28 -11.58
CA HIS A 605 8.23 -6.98 -11.28
C HIS A 605 8.50 -8.40 -10.77
N LEU A 606 9.31 -9.18 -11.47
CA LEU A 606 9.65 -10.56 -11.06
C LEU A 606 10.46 -10.60 -9.76
N SER A 607 11.28 -9.57 -9.51
CA SER A 607 11.98 -9.43 -8.22
C SER A 607 11.00 -9.25 -7.06
N LYS A 608 9.90 -8.49 -7.26
CA LYS A 608 8.85 -8.33 -6.26
C LYS A 608 8.13 -9.64 -5.98
N ILE A 609 7.83 -10.43 -7.03
CA ILE A 609 7.24 -11.77 -6.87
C ILE A 609 8.19 -12.68 -6.08
N LEU A 610 9.47 -12.74 -6.46
CA LEU A 610 10.49 -13.54 -5.74
C LEU A 610 10.66 -13.14 -4.27
N GLN A 611 10.57 -11.84 -3.96
CA GLN A 611 10.65 -11.35 -2.58
C GLN A 611 9.46 -11.77 -1.73
N ALA A 612 8.27 -11.85 -2.33
CA ALA A 612 7.07 -12.32 -1.64
C ALA A 612 7.12 -13.83 -1.34
N THR A 613 7.93 -14.59 -2.08
CA THR A 613 8.16 -16.02 -1.82
C THR A 613 9.12 -16.21 -0.65
N ASP A 614 8.69 -16.99 0.35
CA ASP A 614 9.53 -17.39 1.48
C ASP A 614 10.50 -18.48 1.02
N ALA A 615 11.73 -18.10 0.66
CA ALA A 615 12.82 -18.99 0.24
C ALA A 615 14.18 -18.45 0.72
N LYS A 616 15.08 -19.32 1.20
CA LYS A 616 16.46 -18.95 1.60
C LYS A 616 17.27 -18.41 0.43
N THR A 617 17.24 -19.09 -0.71
CA THR A 617 17.96 -18.68 -1.92
C THR A 617 16.98 -18.35 -3.04
N ARG A 618 17.06 -17.12 -3.57
CA ARG A 618 16.22 -16.64 -4.68
C ARG A 618 17.06 -16.46 -5.93
N ILE A 619 16.64 -17.03 -7.05
CA ILE A 619 17.37 -16.99 -8.32
C ILE A 619 16.44 -16.47 -9.41
N LEU A 620 16.91 -15.50 -10.20
CA LEU A 620 16.22 -15.00 -11.39
C LEU A 620 17.04 -15.40 -12.61
N ILE A 621 16.52 -16.29 -13.45
CA ILE A 621 17.20 -16.75 -14.67
C ILE A 621 16.55 -16.06 -15.87
N THR A 622 17.35 -15.32 -16.62
CA THR A 622 16.93 -14.67 -17.86
C THR A 622 17.34 -15.53 -19.05
N LEU A 623 16.38 -15.93 -19.87
CA LEU A 623 16.58 -16.54 -21.20
C LEU A 623 16.27 -15.44 -22.23
N SER A 624 17.29 -14.96 -22.94
CA SER A 624 17.11 -13.91 -23.97
C SER A 624 18.17 -14.05 -25.07
N ASP A 625 17.76 -13.78 -26.30
CA ASP A 625 18.56 -13.80 -27.52
C ASP A 625 19.18 -12.44 -27.88
N GLY A 626 19.03 -11.40 -27.05
CA GLY A 626 19.41 -10.05 -27.47
C GLY A 626 19.70 -9.00 -26.39
N LYS A 627 20.12 -7.83 -26.88
CA LYS A 627 20.35 -6.60 -26.09
C LYS A 627 18.98 -5.94 -25.77
N PRO A 628 18.84 -5.25 -24.61
CA PRO A 628 17.64 -4.45 -24.35
C PRO A 628 17.49 -3.33 -25.39
N ASP A 629 16.45 -3.40 -26.20
CA ASP A 629 16.12 -2.47 -27.28
C ASP A 629 14.60 -2.32 -27.43
N ASP A 630 14.07 -1.11 -27.20
CA ASP A 630 12.65 -0.77 -27.38
C ASP A 630 12.47 0.23 -28.54
N TYR A 631 11.23 0.43 -28.98
CA TYR A 631 10.90 1.33 -30.07
C TYR A 631 11.28 2.80 -29.80
N ASP A 632 11.22 3.24 -28.53
CA ASP A 632 11.43 4.63 -28.09
C ASP A 632 12.91 4.98 -27.82
N SER A 633 13.19 5.97 -26.95
CA SER A 633 14.56 6.37 -26.58
C SER A 633 15.32 5.31 -25.77
N TYR A 634 14.67 4.19 -25.41
CA TYR A 634 15.26 3.05 -24.71
C TYR A 634 16.11 2.18 -25.65
N ARG A 635 17.16 2.79 -26.23
CA ARG A 635 18.12 2.11 -27.11
C ARG A 635 19.55 2.35 -26.66
N GLY A 636 20.44 1.43 -27.02
CA GLY A 636 21.87 1.54 -26.77
C GLY A 636 22.20 1.66 -25.27
N GLN A 637 22.94 2.71 -24.89
CA GLN A 637 23.41 2.87 -23.51
C GLN A 637 22.27 3.06 -22.49
N TYR A 638 21.14 3.65 -22.89
CA TYR A 638 20.02 3.90 -21.96
C TYR A 638 19.42 2.58 -21.46
N GLY A 639 19.03 1.68 -22.37
CA GLY A 639 18.43 0.40 -22.02
C GLY A 639 19.38 -0.51 -21.24
N ILE A 640 20.68 -0.44 -21.55
CA ILE A 640 21.73 -1.15 -20.81
C ILE A 640 21.82 -0.64 -19.36
N GLU A 641 21.86 0.68 -19.15
CA GLU A 641 22.01 1.25 -17.81
C GLU A 641 20.76 1.07 -16.95
N ASP A 642 19.55 1.13 -17.51
CA ASP A 642 18.32 0.82 -16.77
C ASP A 642 18.25 -0.66 -16.38
N THR A 643 18.54 -1.58 -17.32
CA THR A 643 18.60 -3.02 -17.04
C THR A 643 19.65 -3.31 -15.97
N ARG A 644 20.84 -2.72 -16.08
CA ARG A 644 21.90 -2.85 -15.06
C ARG A 644 21.41 -2.37 -13.70
N ARG A 645 20.71 -1.24 -13.64
CA ARG A 645 20.17 -0.70 -12.39
C ARG A 645 19.15 -1.67 -11.78
N ALA A 646 18.22 -2.21 -12.57
CA ALA A 646 17.27 -3.22 -12.13
C ALA A 646 17.95 -4.50 -11.59
N LEU A 647 19.02 -4.97 -12.25
CA LEU A 647 19.82 -6.12 -11.77
C LEU A 647 20.53 -5.84 -10.44
N ILE A 648 21.03 -4.62 -10.25
CA ILE A 648 21.65 -4.19 -8.98
C ILE A 648 20.59 -4.14 -7.86
N GLU A 649 19.39 -3.64 -8.15
CA GLU A 649 18.25 -3.64 -7.22
C GLU A 649 17.88 -5.07 -6.80
N ALA A 650 17.80 -6.00 -7.75
CA ALA A 650 17.53 -7.41 -7.50
C ALA A 650 18.59 -8.02 -6.56
N ARG A 651 19.89 -7.80 -6.84
CA ARG A 651 20.99 -8.27 -5.98
C ARG A 651 20.94 -7.72 -4.57
N ARG A 652 20.65 -6.42 -4.42
CA ARG A 652 20.50 -5.79 -3.10
C ARG A 652 19.36 -6.41 -2.29
N SER A 653 18.38 -6.99 -2.98
CA SER A 653 17.24 -7.66 -2.38
C SER A 653 17.48 -9.16 -2.12
N GLY A 654 18.72 -9.63 -2.25
CA GLY A 654 19.08 -11.04 -2.02
C GLY A 654 18.70 -11.99 -3.18
N ILE A 655 18.37 -11.46 -4.36
CA ILE A 655 18.08 -12.25 -5.56
C ILE A 655 19.36 -12.38 -6.39
N HIS A 656 19.64 -13.58 -6.89
CA HIS A 656 20.78 -13.86 -7.75
C HIS A 656 20.33 -13.88 -9.22
N PRO A 657 20.50 -12.77 -9.97
CA PRO A 657 20.19 -12.76 -11.38
C PRO A 657 21.28 -13.47 -12.20
N TYR A 658 20.86 -14.29 -13.14
CA TYR A 658 21.74 -15.03 -14.05
C TYR A 658 21.19 -15.01 -15.47
N CYS A 659 22.04 -14.71 -16.45
CA CYS A 659 21.63 -14.68 -17.87
C CYS A 659 22.14 -15.91 -18.63
N ILE A 660 21.25 -16.55 -19.37
CA ILE A 660 21.60 -17.55 -20.38
C ILE A 660 21.17 -16.97 -21.72
N THR A 661 22.12 -16.90 -22.65
CA THR A 661 21.88 -16.35 -23.97
C THR A 661 22.43 -17.25 -25.06
N ILE A 662 21.81 -17.20 -26.23
CA ILE A 662 22.22 -17.89 -27.47
C ILE A 662 22.94 -16.89 -28.41
N ASP A 663 23.06 -15.62 -28.01
CA ASP A 663 23.71 -14.57 -28.79
C ASP A 663 25.26 -14.65 -28.70
N GLU A 664 25.91 -14.87 -29.85
CA GLU A 664 27.37 -14.91 -29.98
C GLU A 664 28.03 -13.54 -29.71
N GLU A 665 27.32 -12.43 -29.96
CA GLU A 665 27.78 -11.05 -29.73
C GLU A 665 27.59 -10.61 -28.26
N ALA A 666 27.04 -11.48 -27.41
CA ALA A 666 26.69 -11.17 -26.03
C ALA A 666 27.90 -10.84 -25.13
N ARG A 667 29.10 -11.25 -25.53
CA ARG A 667 30.33 -11.06 -24.76
C ARG A 667 30.72 -9.59 -24.58
N ASP A 668 30.22 -8.69 -25.42
CA ASP A 668 30.59 -7.27 -25.40
C ASP A 668 29.82 -6.44 -24.35
N TYR A 669 28.60 -6.84 -23.98
CA TYR A 669 27.72 -6.05 -23.10
C TYR A 669 27.28 -6.78 -21.83
N LEU A 670 27.19 -8.12 -21.83
CA LEU A 670 26.78 -8.88 -20.64
C LEU A 670 27.70 -8.71 -19.41
N PRO A 671 29.03 -8.58 -19.54
CA PRO A 671 29.90 -8.30 -18.39
C PRO A 671 29.55 -6.99 -17.68
N HIS A 672 29.07 -5.99 -18.42
CA HIS A 672 28.65 -4.70 -17.86
C HIS A 672 27.29 -4.79 -17.16
N LEU A 673 26.36 -5.61 -17.65
CA LEU A 673 25.03 -5.83 -17.08
C LEU A 673 25.06 -6.78 -15.86
N TYR A 674 25.47 -8.02 -16.09
CA TYR A 674 25.39 -9.11 -15.12
C TYR A 674 26.70 -9.27 -14.33
N GLY A 675 27.82 -8.73 -14.81
CA GLY A 675 29.13 -9.01 -14.22
C GLY A 675 29.75 -10.29 -14.78
N PRO A 676 31.07 -10.47 -14.67
CA PRO A 676 31.82 -11.49 -15.40
C PRO A 676 31.50 -12.94 -15.03
N ALA A 677 30.79 -13.19 -13.91
CA ALA A 677 30.51 -14.53 -13.40
C ALA A 677 29.03 -14.97 -13.45
N ALA A 678 28.13 -14.10 -13.93
CA ALA A 678 26.67 -14.29 -13.84
C ALA A 678 25.98 -14.39 -15.21
N TYR A 679 26.70 -14.86 -16.24
CA TYR A 679 26.11 -15.17 -17.54
C TYR A 679 26.75 -16.40 -18.19
N SER A 680 26.03 -17.00 -19.14
CA SER A 680 26.55 -18.06 -20.01
C SER A 680 26.02 -17.90 -21.43
N VAL A 681 26.94 -17.96 -22.39
CA VAL A 681 26.64 -18.04 -23.82
C VAL A 681 26.57 -19.51 -24.20
N VAL A 682 25.47 -19.90 -24.84
CA VAL A 682 25.14 -21.28 -25.20
C VAL A 682 24.99 -21.35 -26.71
N ASP A 683 25.96 -22.00 -27.37
CA ASP A 683 25.96 -22.16 -28.83
C ASP A 683 25.07 -23.33 -29.30
N ASP A 684 24.63 -24.18 -28.36
CA ASP A 684 23.82 -25.38 -28.62
C ASP A 684 22.97 -25.76 -27.39
N VAL A 685 21.66 -25.98 -27.60
CA VAL A 685 20.67 -26.41 -26.60
C VAL A 685 21.15 -27.64 -25.81
N ARG A 686 21.92 -28.54 -26.42
CA ARG A 686 22.46 -29.74 -25.76
C ARG A 686 23.44 -29.42 -24.62
N THR A 687 24.05 -28.25 -24.61
CA THR A 687 25.05 -27.84 -23.60
C THR A 687 24.44 -27.09 -22.42
N LEU A 688 23.25 -26.52 -22.61
CA LEU A 688 22.47 -25.81 -21.59
C LEU A 688 22.37 -26.56 -20.25
N PRO A 689 22.10 -27.88 -20.23
CA PRO A 689 21.79 -28.53 -18.97
C PRO A 689 23.02 -28.74 -18.08
N LEU A 690 24.21 -28.90 -18.68
CA LEU A 690 25.48 -28.94 -17.96
C LEU A 690 25.79 -27.57 -17.34
N LYS A 691 25.52 -26.49 -18.08
CA LYS A 691 25.70 -25.12 -17.57
C LYS A 691 24.78 -24.83 -16.40
N VAL A 692 23.53 -25.26 -16.47
CA VAL A 692 22.55 -25.08 -15.39
C VAL A 692 22.98 -25.87 -14.15
N SER A 693 23.44 -27.10 -14.31
CA SER A 693 24.05 -27.87 -13.21
C SER A 693 25.23 -27.11 -12.56
N ASP A 694 26.12 -26.52 -13.36
CA ASP A 694 27.23 -25.70 -12.86
C ASP A 694 26.77 -24.44 -12.12
N ILE A 695 25.72 -23.78 -12.60
CA ILE A 695 25.11 -22.59 -11.98
C ILE A 695 24.57 -22.95 -10.60
N TYR A 696 23.75 -23.99 -10.53
CA TYR A 696 23.17 -24.45 -9.26
C TYR A 696 24.28 -24.83 -8.28
N ARG A 697 25.31 -25.56 -8.71
CA ARG A 697 26.46 -25.91 -7.86
C ARG A 697 27.17 -24.68 -7.29
N ARG A 698 27.36 -23.62 -8.09
CA ARG A 698 28.02 -22.38 -7.65
C ARG A 698 27.16 -21.52 -6.72
N LEU A 699 25.83 -21.62 -6.83
CA LEU A 699 24.89 -20.79 -6.06
C LEU A 699 24.39 -21.48 -4.79
N THR A 700 24.61 -22.79 -4.64
CA THR A 700 24.23 -23.58 -3.44
C THR A 700 25.40 -24.04 -2.58
N THR A 701 26.64 -23.71 -2.96
CA THR A 701 27.86 -23.92 -2.14
C THR A 701 28.30 -22.58 -1.58
#